data_AF-A0AAV8W8Q4-F1
#
_entry.id   AF-A0AAV8W8Q4-F1
#
_cell.length_a   1.000
_cell.length_b   1.000
_cell.length_c   1.000
_cell.angle_alpha   90.00
_cell.angle_beta   90.00
_cell.angle_gamma   90.00
#
_symmetry.space_group_name_H-M   'P 1'
#
loop_
_entity.id
_entity.type
_entity.pdbx_description
1 polymer ?
#
loop_
_entity_poly.entity_id
_entity_poly.type
_entity_poly.pdbx_seq_one_letter_code
_entity_poly.pdbx_strand_id
1 'polypeptide(L)'
;MASTSKDSGRLRLDELSVVSKFYAQGQRAEHRNSMEVQWLEAQTSTVTVRYKDEKAKGTRRKPRNKTPKQAQAGDSAVKVTKIHVAQSNYEGALHQPKPSTSKSVPVTASPKPGSSTPTRKSTTPTTGGTPTRKPVPNHVKEVEVKYSFVIKPVTSPDTGYFLKRRNSKYKYVNLKSFLTDLDQVPCVFTSELGSATVPDKQEKSPVLANQTKEMSKSQSRKYQLQTEPTTSTKRLRRKKKEKKSKQAEVTKFDGYMDAEAVAKGLKTGELIKGYVRINPKNFRDAYVSNEDTSLGDYYLTSVADRNRALEGDEVALQIKPETEWTDGKKTAVVVHILKPVHSRISIGVLKPMEKRNSEFAVFYPRDKRMPILRIPAICWPNGFKTNPKQYEKMLFVAKITNWNVPSYALGVLTENLGMSGDLAVESMSILREFDLDVTPFSADILQDLPRTEEIPQKELEYREDIRKQCVFTIDPPTARDLDDAVSVLELENGNYEIGVHISDASYYLEEGTELDQLVSKKATTVYLVEKAYHMLPVELCLHCSLLPGKDRLSFSVFWEMTPEGDVITKRFARTIMNSCVQLSYDHAQAFIDDPDKECKPEDFPNIHNGFTVADLKKTVLVLQGIARKLRERRVQNGALKIDQVKLSFELDPKTGEPLEFWKYENKEAHRLIEDFMLLANITVAERISEAFPDIAFLRCHEPPKQTMLVELQNNLATCGIHIDISSSGGMNASMKKYITEDYAGQCRGAVLNHITAKAMTRARYFCSATMESELDYKHYALSVQIYTHFTSPIRRYADIMVHRLLAASLGYCDKPEWDEAYVSEIAANCNAQKYNAKKAGEASCDLYLAHYVEKHQPFEQDCVVVDVKDRSFDVIVLRTGSVIRLYQNSCEENAIWQTEAIPVVKDNVSEDNAKKPKGENEKKLYRLKVTFPKTDHFPESVLIVEMFSIVKVNLTRLNSYKLEATLLRPIATLSFTRQ
;
A
#
# COMPACT_ATOMS: atom_id res chain seq x y z
N MET A 1 -63.48 16.09 5.43
CA MET A 1 -64.84 15.51 5.31
C MET A 1 -64.95 14.31 6.25
N ALA A 2 -66.13 13.70 6.43
CA ALA A 2 -66.46 12.87 7.59
C ALA A 2 -66.67 11.37 7.27
N SER A 3 -66.88 10.56 8.34
CA SER A 3 -67.28 9.12 8.36
C SER A 3 -66.20 8.14 7.85
N THR A 4 -66.06 6.87 8.24
CA THR A 4 -66.53 5.95 9.34
C THR A 4 -65.70 4.65 9.16
N SER A 5 -65.52 3.67 10.08
CA SER A 5 -66.00 3.38 11.46
C SER A 5 -65.12 2.27 12.08
N LYS A 6 -65.16 2.13 13.43
CA LYS A 6 -65.07 0.92 14.31
C LYS A 6 -64.43 -0.38 13.74
N ASP A 7 -63.60 -1.12 14.48
CA ASP A 7 -63.70 -1.54 15.91
C ASP A 7 -62.29 -1.73 16.51
N SER A 8 -62.10 -2.16 17.76
CA SER A 8 -62.58 -1.77 19.10
C SER A 8 -61.93 -2.79 20.07
N GLY A 9 -61.29 -2.30 21.14
CA GLY A 9 -60.44 -3.13 22.00
C GLY A 9 -59.66 -2.23 22.96
N ARG A 10 -60.17 -2.11 24.18
CA ARG A 10 -59.85 -0.98 25.07
C ARG A 10 -59.26 -1.51 26.38
N LEU A 11 -58.09 -1.02 26.78
CA LEU A 11 -57.75 -0.82 28.19
C LEU A 11 -56.76 0.34 28.35
N ARG A 12 -56.73 0.89 29.57
CA ARG A 12 -56.13 2.19 29.94
C ARG A 12 -54.60 2.15 29.88
N LEU A 13 -53.91 3.19 29.40
CA LEU A 13 -53.75 4.54 29.96
C LEU A 13 -53.08 4.52 31.34
N ASP A 14 -51.80 4.86 31.37
CA ASP A 14 -51.21 5.78 32.35
C ASP A 14 -50.12 6.63 31.68
N GLU A 15 -49.99 7.86 32.20
CA GLU A 15 -49.01 8.93 31.95
C GLU A 15 -48.69 9.43 30.52
N LEU A 16 -48.69 10.77 30.40
CA LEU A 16 -48.50 11.57 29.19
C LEU A 16 -47.54 12.73 29.53
N SER A 17 -46.65 13.11 28.59
CA SER A 17 -45.65 14.19 28.75
C SER A 17 -44.55 13.86 29.80
N VAL A 18 -43.34 14.45 29.77
CA VAL A 18 -42.93 15.75 29.25
C VAL A 18 -41.81 15.66 28.20
N VAL A 19 -42.03 16.30 27.05
CA VAL A 19 -40.96 16.72 26.13
C VAL A 19 -40.56 18.15 26.50
N SER A 20 -39.28 18.51 26.28
CA SER A 20 -38.66 19.84 26.47
C SER A 20 -38.24 20.23 27.90
N LYS A 21 -37.07 19.71 28.32
CA LYS A 21 -36.00 20.47 28.99
C LYS A 21 -34.66 19.70 28.86
N PHE A 22 -33.57 20.32 29.30
CA PHE A 22 -32.18 19.86 29.13
C PHE A 22 -31.63 19.89 27.69
N TYR A 23 -31.48 21.13 27.19
CA TYR A 23 -30.15 21.51 26.72
C TYR A 23 -29.23 21.76 27.93
N ALA A 24 -27.93 21.57 27.76
CA ALA A 24 -26.87 21.63 28.77
C ALA A 24 -26.84 20.47 29.80
N GLN A 25 -25.61 20.19 30.27
CA GLN A 25 -25.16 19.09 31.14
C GLN A 25 -25.24 17.68 30.53
N GLY A 26 -24.07 17.14 30.18
CA GLY A 26 -23.87 15.79 29.62
C GLY A 26 -22.42 15.30 29.59
N GLN A 27 -21.51 15.94 30.35
CA GLN A 27 -20.18 15.38 30.63
C GLN A 27 -20.28 14.37 31.79
N ARG A 28 -19.34 13.41 31.83
CA ARG A 28 -19.20 12.31 32.81
C ARG A 28 -20.25 11.21 32.74
N ALA A 29 -19.95 10.20 31.92
CA ALA A 29 -20.44 8.82 32.08
C ALA A 29 -19.37 7.78 31.65
N GLU A 30 -18.09 8.06 31.93
CA GLU A 30 -17.01 7.08 31.77
C GLU A 30 -17.00 6.05 32.91
N HIS A 31 -16.32 4.92 32.67
CA HIS A 31 -16.12 3.80 33.60
C HIS A 31 -17.40 3.14 34.17
N ARG A 32 -17.90 2.12 33.46
CA ARG A 32 -17.87 0.72 33.94
C ARG A 32 -18.43 -0.28 32.92
N ASN A 33 -17.54 -1.04 32.30
CA ASN A 33 -17.64 -2.50 32.17
C ASN A 33 -16.38 -3.06 31.50
N SER A 34 -15.29 -3.13 32.26
CA SER A 34 -14.16 -4.00 31.94
C SER A 34 -14.56 -5.45 32.21
N MET A 35 -14.66 -6.27 31.16
CA MET A 35 -14.57 -7.72 31.27
C MET A 35 -13.52 -8.21 30.28
N GLU A 36 -12.64 -9.08 30.76
CA GLU A 36 -11.55 -9.61 29.95
C GLU A 36 -12.07 -10.48 28.80
N VAL A 37 -11.52 -10.27 27.60
CA VAL A 37 -11.55 -11.27 26.52
C VAL A 37 -10.11 -11.59 26.14
N GLN A 38 -9.46 -12.39 26.99
CA GLN A 38 -8.16 -12.97 26.68
C GLN A 38 -8.31 -13.94 25.49
N TRP A 39 -7.77 -13.58 24.33
CA TRP A 39 -7.60 -14.53 23.23
C TRP A 39 -6.24 -15.22 23.36
N LEU A 40 -6.23 -16.40 23.99
CA LEU A 40 -5.10 -17.31 23.89
C LEU A 40 -5.06 -17.94 22.49
N GLU A 41 -3.93 -17.81 21.79
CA GLU A 41 -3.54 -18.84 20.83
C GLU A 41 -3.10 -20.09 21.61
N ALA A 42 -3.92 -21.14 21.56
CA ALA A 42 -3.81 -22.29 22.45
C ALA A 42 -2.75 -23.33 21.99
N GLN A 43 -1.45 -23.01 22.11
CA GLN A 43 -0.41 -24.05 22.15
C GLN A 43 -0.44 -24.78 23.50
N THR A 44 -1.33 -25.77 23.63
CA THR A 44 -1.54 -26.53 24.88
C THR A 44 -0.73 -27.83 24.92
N SER A 45 0.54 -27.73 25.32
CA SER A 45 1.37 -28.89 25.72
C SER A 45 1.45 -29.04 27.23
N THR A 46 0.35 -29.45 27.87
CA THR A 46 0.25 -29.53 29.34
C THR A 46 0.52 -30.93 29.88
N VAL A 47 1.67 -31.15 30.50
CA VAL A 47 1.99 -32.40 31.22
C VAL A 47 1.69 -32.23 32.72
N THR A 48 0.62 -32.87 33.21
CA THR A 48 0.40 -33.03 34.65
C THR A 48 -0.13 -34.43 34.99
N VAL A 49 0.53 -35.08 35.96
CA VAL A 49 0.23 -36.43 36.45
C VAL A 49 -0.97 -36.45 37.40
N ARG A 50 -1.79 -37.52 37.36
CA ARG A 50 -2.45 -38.08 38.56
C ARG A 50 -2.79 -39.57 38.44
N TYR A 51 -2.70 -40.26 39.58
CA TYR A 51 -3.16 -41.64 39.83
C TYR A 51 -4.71 -41.72 39.72
N LYS A 52 -5.40 -42.86 39.57
CA LYS A 52 -5.17 -44.30 39.91
C LYS A 52 -6.10 -45.15 38.98
N ASP A 53 -6.21 -46.49 38.94
CA ASP A 53 -5.71 -47.63 39.74
C ASP A 53 -5.77 -48.99 38.97
N GLU A 54 -5.24 -50.05 39.61
CA GLU A 54 -5.58 -51.50 39.52
C GLU A 54 -5.80 -52.32 38.20
N LYS A 55 -5.19 -53.53 38.25
CA LYS A 55 -5.68 -54.86 37.75
C LYS A 55 -5.51 -55.31 36.28
N ALA A 56 -4.34 -55.92 36.04
CA ALA A 56 -4.16 -57.39 35.95
C ALA A 56 -3.98 -58.10 34.57
N LYS A 57 -2.94 -58.97 34.53
CA LYS A 57 -2.66 -60.11 33.60
C LYS A 57 -2.37 -59.76 32.12
N GLY A 58 -1.34 -60.28 31.45
CA GLY A 58 -0.17 -61.07 31.90
C GLY A 58 0.37 -62.04 30.84
N THR A 59 1.69 -62.34 30.87
CA THR A 59 2.40 -63.40 30.08
C THR A 59 2.52 -63.16 28.54
N ARG A 60 3.47 -63.73 27.76
CA ARG A 60 4.67 -64.58 28.01
C ARG A 60 5.64 -64.52 26.78
N ARG A 61 6.96 -64.65 27.03
CA ARG A 61 8.03 -65.30 26.19
C ARG A 61 8.22 -64.93 24.68
N LYS A 62 9.39 -64.33 24.35
CA LYS A 62 10.64 -64.94 23.78
C LYS A 62 10.55 -66.26 22.95
N PRO A 63 11.56 -66.64 22.11
CA PRO A 63 12.55 -65.85 21.32
C PRO A 63 13.01 -66.51 19.96
N ARG A 64 14.10 -65.97 19.36
CA ARG A 64 15.06 -66.50 18.32
C ARG A 64 14.99 -65.74 16.98
N ASN A 65 16.08 -65.22 16.39
CA ASN A 65 17.44 -65.71 16.08
C ASN A 65 17.54 -66.64 14.84
N LYS A 66 18.04 -66.12 13.71
CA LYS A 66 19.40 -66.44 13.20
C LYS A 66 19.83 -65.62 11.96
N THR A 67 21.13 -65.39 11.87
CA THR A 67 21.97 -64.85 10.77
C THR A 67 22.62 -66.01 9.96
N PRO A 68 23.64 -65.84 9.07
CA PRO A 68 24.02 -64.78 8.09
C PRO A 68 24.35 -65.34 6.66
N LYS A 69 24.82 -64.50 5.70
CA LYS A 69 26.02 -64.67 4.80
C LYS A 69 25.91 -63.83 3.48
N GLN A 70 26.88 -62.97 3.12
CA GLN A 70 28.12 -63.13 2.29
C GLN A 70 27.90 -63.24 0.76
N ALA A 71 28.72 -62.69 -0.16
CA ALA A 71 29.86 -61.73 -0.10
C ALA A 71 30.34 -61.25 -1.52
N GLN A 72 31.33 -60.32 -1.57
CA GLN A 72 32.27 -60.00 -2.69
C GLN A 72 31.69 -59.31 -3.96
N ALA A 73 32.43 -58.54 -4.80
CA ALA A 73 33.75 -57.83 -4.77
C ALA A 73 33.79 -56.81 -5.96
N GLY A 74 34.72 -55.84 -6.14
CA GLY A 74 35.89 -55.37 -5.38
C GLY A 74 36.62 -54.19 -6.10
N ASP A 75 37.67 -53.63 -5.47
CA ASP A 75 38.82 -52.77 -5.91
C ASP A 75 38.69 -51.74 -7.08
N SER A 76 39.29 -50.54 -7.07
CA SER A 76 40.58 -50.03 -6.51
C SER A 76 40.45 -48.55 -6.07
N ALA A 77 40.98 -48.04 -4.95
CA ALA A 77 42.38 -47.78 -4.55
C ALA A 77 43.08 -46.66 -5.39
N VAL A 78 43.85 -45.67 -4.86
CA VAL A 78 44.83 -45.65 -3.74
C VAL A 78 44.99 -44.24 -3.07
N LYS A 79 45.23 -44.21 -1.74
CA LYS A 79 45.90 -43.22 -0.80
C LYS A 79 46.06 -41.72 -1.20
N VAL A 80 45.88 -40.70 -0.35
CA VAL A 80 46.09 -40.45 1.11
C VAL A 80 47.55 -40.23 1.57
N THR A 81 47.84 -39.06 2.14
CA THR A 81 48.98 -38.82 3.07
C THR A 81 48.59 -37.74 4.11
N LYS A 82 49.27 -37.72 5.25
CA LYS A 82 49.06 -36.84 6.43
C LYS A 82 50.44 -36.54 7.06
N ILE A 83 50.51 -35.86 8.23
CA ILE A 83 51.74 -35.65 9.05
C ILE A 83 52.61 -34.47 8.51
N HIS A 84 53.19 -33.52 9.29
CA HIS A 84 53.28 -33.35 10.77
C HIS A 84 53.13 -31.89 11.27
N VAL A 85 53.42 -31.68 12.57
CA VAL A 85 53.42 -30.41 13.32
C VAL A 85 54.84 -29.83 13.42
N ALA A 86 54.97 -28.50 13.57
CA ALA A 86 56.16 -27.85 14.12
C ALA A 86 55.78 -26.69 15.05
N GLN A 87 56.51 -26.52 16.16
CA GLN A 87 56.55 -25.30 16.98
C GLN A 87 57.95 -24.70 16.86
N SER A 88 58.08 -23.38 16.98
CA SER A 88 59.35 -22.72 17.29
C SER A 88 59.11 -21.36 17.95
N ASN A 89 59.59 -21.19 19.18
CA ASN A 89 59.80 -19.86 19.76
C ASN A 89 61.06 -19.23 19.13
N TYR A 90 61.16 -17.90 19.13
CA TYR A 90 62.46 -17.24 19.34
C TYR A 90 62.27 -15.87 20.02
N GLU A 91 63.33 -15.39 20.67
CA GLU A 91 63.29 -14.27 21.62
C GLU A 91 63.69 -12.92 20.99
N GLY A 92 63.27 -11.83 21.66
CA GLY A 92 63.26 -10.47 21.13
C GLY A 92 64.58 -9.68 21.07
N ALA A 93 64.44 -8.37 20.82
CA ALA A 93 65.46 -7.36 21.08
C ALA A 93 64.85 -5.94 21.22
N LEU A 94 65.62 -5.05 21.85
CA LEU A 94 65.30 -3.68 22.23
C LEU A 94 65.04 -2.73 21.04
N HIS A 95 64.14 -1.75 21.19
CA HIS A 95 64.53 -0.38 21.58
C HIS A 95 63.35 0.58 21.84
N GLN A 96 63.52 1.44 22.86
CA GLN A 96 62.96 2.80 22.90
C GLN A 96 64.13 3.81 22.85
N PRO A 97 63.86 5.07 22.51
CA PRO A 97 64.03 6.08 23.56
C PRO A 97 62.85 7.06 23.76
N LYS A 98 62.88 7.65 24.96
CA LYS A 98 61.99 8.64 25.61
C LYS A 98 62.46 10.10 25.33
N PRO A 99 62.01 11.16 26.05
CA PRO A 99 60.64 11.66 26.36
C PRO A 99 60.49 13.21 26.29
N SER A 100 59.30 13.74 26.65
CA SER A 100 59.15 15.00 27.42
C SER A 100 57.83 14.95 28.24
N THR A 101 57.80 14.86 29.59
CA THR A 101 57.98 15.92 30.63
C THR A 101 57.01 17.10 30.48
N SER A 102 56.29 17.63 31.49
CA SER A 102 56.16 17.39 32.96
C SER A 102 54.84 18.08 33.45
N LYS A 103 54.33 18.11 34.70
CA LYS A 103 54.85 17.96 36.09
C LYS A 103 53.87 17.13 36.98
N SER A 104 53.75 17.41 38.30
CA SER A 104 53.11 16.53 39.30
C SER A 104 52.81 17.19 40.66
N VAL A 105 51.67 16.81 41.32
CA VAL A 105 51.54 16.43 42.78
C VAL A 105 51.79 17.53 43.86
N PRO A 106 51.38 17.44 45.17
CA PRO A 106 50.50 16.52 45.96
C PRO A 106 49.18 17.23 46.41
N VAL A 107 48.41 17.01 47.52
CA VAL A 107 48.28 16.15 48.76
C VAL A 107 46.75 16.11 49.15
N THR A 108 46.14 15.59 50.25
CA THR A 108 46.56 15.13 51.61
C THR A 108 45.56 14.12 52.25
N ALA A 109 46.06 13.29 53.19
CA ALA A 109 45.51 12.63 54.41
C ALA A 109 43.99 12.58 54.83
N SER A 110 43.66 11.52 55.61
CA SER A 110 42.39 11.24 56.32
C SER A 110 42.44 11.47 57.85
N PRO A 111 41.34 11.26 58.61
CA PRO A 111 41.36 10.13 59.57
C PRO A 111 40.03 9.35 59.78
N LYS A 112 40.12 8.31 60.63
CA LYS A 112 39.12 7.32 61.12
C LYS A 112 38.42 7.79 62.44
N PRO A 113 37.55 7.05 63.20
CA PRO A 113 37.32 5.58 63.25
C PRO A 113 35.89 5.04 63.53
N GLY A 114 35.75 3.70 63.57
CA GLY A 114 34.55 2.98 64.07
C GLY A 114 34.67 1.44 63.95
N SER A 115 34.88 0.75 65.08
CA SER A 115 34.99 -0.72 65.22
C SER A 115 33.62 -1.43 65.22
N SER A 116 33.46 -2.73 64.93
CA SER A 116 34.06 -3.85 65.69
C SER A 116 34.02 -5.25 65.03
N THR A 117 34.92 -6.11 65.52
CA THR A 117 35.11 -7.57 65.29
C THR A 117 34.50 -8.38 66.47
N PRO A 118 34.33 -9.75 66.49
CA PRO A 118 35.35 -10.72 66.03
C PRO A 118 34.99 -12.20 65.63
N THR A 119 35.95 -12.86 64.95
CA THR A 119 36.34 -14.30 65.03
C THR A 119 35.36 -15.42 64.57
N ARG A 120 35.79 -16.66 64.21
CA ARG A 120 37.05 -17.25 63.66
C ARG A 120 36.83 -18.75 63.35
N LYS A 121 37.72 -19.35 62.53
CA LYS A 121 37.92 -20.78 62.15
C LYS A 121 37.13 -21.21 60.90
N SER A 122 37.66 -21.80 59.82
CA SER A 122 38.91 -22.52 59.45
C SER A 122 38.87 -24.06 59.53
N THR A 123 38.83 -24.74 58.37
CA THR A 123 39.46 -26.06 58.15
C THR A 123 39.57 -26.44 56.67
N THR A 124 40.72 -26.99 56.29
CA THR A 124 41.08 -27.76 55.08
C THR A 124 42.12 -28.82 55.54
N PRO A 125 42.64 -29.76 54.73
CA PRO A 125 42.33 -30.17 53.34
C PRO A 125 41.57 -31.54 53.33
N THR A 126 41.76 -32.63 52.55
CA THR A 126 42.79 -33.08 51.57
C THR A 126 42.30 -34.23 50.66
N THR A 127 42.89 -34.33 49.46
CA THR A 127 43.15 -35.55 48.62
C THR A 127 42.11 -36.67 48.42
N GLY A 128 41.85 -37.00 47.14
CA GLY A 128 42.18 -38.34 46.61
C GLY A 128 41.09 -39.07 45.79
N GLY A 129 41.44 -39.51 44.57
CA GLY A 129 40.75 -40.62 43.88
C GLY A 129 40.18 -40.35 42.48
N THR A 130 40.99 -40.48 41.43
CA THR A 130 40.49 -40.84 40.08
C THR A 130 40.33 -42.36 39.97
N PRO A 131 39.31 -42.85 39.24
CA PRO A 131 39.66 -43.67 38.08
C PRO A 131 38.75 -43.49 36.84
N THR A 132 39.42 -43.38 35.69
CA THR A 132 39.06 -43.84 34.33
C THR A 132 37.62 -44.32 34.03
N ARG A 133 37.00 -43.76 32.98
CA ARG A 133 35.87 -44.39 32.27
C ARG A 133 35.95 -44.22 30.74
N LYS A 134 35.95 -45.34 30.01
CA LYS A 134 35.86 -45.53 28.55
C LYS A 134 35.34 -46.97 28.29
N PRO A 135 34.89 -47.34 27.08
CA PRO A 135 33.96 -46.61 26.21
C PRO A 135 32.81 -47.52 25.70
N VAL A 136 31.60 -47.00 25.55
CA VAL A 136 30.47 -47.70 24.88
C VAL A 136 29.54 -46.65 24.22
N PRO A 137 28.75 -47.00 23.19
CA PRO A 137 28.79 -46.20 21.97
C PRO A 137 27.49 -45.47 21.61
N ASN A 138 27.61 -44.45 20.76
CA ASN A 138 26.49 -43.89 20.02
C ASN A 138 25.97 -44.93 19.02
N HIS A 139 24.72 -45.36 19.17
CA HIS A 139 23.88 -45.66 18.02
C HIS A 139 22.45 -45.20 18.26
N VAL A 140 21.97 -44.43 17.29
CA VAL A 140 20.62 -43.90 17.14
C VAL A 140 19.57 -45.01 17.36
N LYS A 141 18.46 -44.65 18.02
CA LYS A 141 17.17 -45.29 17.80
C LYS A 141 16.22 -44.26 17.21
N GLU A 142 15.73 -44.54 16.02
CA GLU A 142 14.56 -43.87 15.48
C GLU A 142 13.35 -44.17 16.37
N VAL A 143 12.50 -43.17 16.60
CA VAL A 143 11.21 -43.34 17.27
C VAL A 143 10.13 -43.04 16.24
N GLU A 144 9.60 -44.10 15.66
CA GLU A 144 8.48 -44.06 14.71
C GLU A 144 7.19 -43.64 15.44
N VAL A 145 6.82 -42.36 15.37
CA VAL A 145 5.59 -41.84 15.97
C VAL A 145 4.40 -42.15 15.05
N LYS A 146 3.73 -43.27 15.30
CA LYS A 146 2.47 -43.64 14.63
C LYS A 146 1.28 -42.87 15.23
N TYR A 147 0.71 -41.95 14.46
CA TYR A 147 -0.59 -41.34 14.79
C TYR A 147 -1.74 -42.30 14.45
N SER A 148 -2.68 -42.49 15.38
CA SER A 148 -3.87 -43.34 15.17
C SER A 148 -5.15 -42.55 15.42
N PHE A 149 -5.92 -42.28 14.36
CA PHE A 149 -7.22 -41.62 14.45
C PHE A 149 -8.35 -42.67 14.58
N VAL A 150 -9.24 -42.49 15.57
CA VAL A 150 -10.36 -43.41 15.81
C VAL A 150 -11.61 -42.92 15.06
N ILE A 151 -11.86 -43.51 13.89
CA ILE A 151 -13.11 -43.34 13.14
C ILE A 151 -14.21 -44.22 13.77
N LYS A 152 -15.38 -43.65 14.09
CA LYS A 152 -16.54 -44.45 14.52
C LYS A 152 -17.22 -45.12 13.31
N PRO A 153 -17.63 -46.40 13.37
CA PRO A 153 -18.10 -47.12 12.19
C PRO A 153 -19.54 -46.77 11.80
N VAL A 154 -19.80 -46.69 10.50
CA VAL A 154 -21.11 -47.05 9.94
C VAL A 154 -21.06 -48.54 9.59
N THR A 155 -21.96 -49.34 10.18
CA THR A 155 -21.94 -50.80 10.08
C THR A 155 -22.77 -51.34 8.92
N SER A 156 -22.13 -51.67 7.80
CA SER A 156 -22.31 -52.95 7.06
C SER A 156 -21.48 -52.93 5.76
N PRO A 157 -20.78 -54.02 5.39
CA PRO A 157 -20.19 -54.15 4.06
C PRO A 157 -21.23 -54.63 3.04
N ASP A 158 -21.21 -54.07 1.83
CA ASP A 158 -20.99 -54.81 0.58
C ASP A 158 -21.03 -53.89 -0.65
N THR A 159 -20.65 -54.42 -1.82
CA THR A 159 -20.40 -53.66 -3.06
C THR A 159 -21.60 -52.86 -3.58
N GLY A 160 -21.43 -51.56 -3.84
CA GLY A 160 -22.47 -50.70 -4.44
C GLY A 160 -21.92 -49.64 -5.40
N TYR A 161 -22.27 -49.75 -6.69
CA TYR A 161 -22.02 -48.71 -7.69
C TYR A 161 -23.08 -47.58 -7.58
N PHE A 162 -22.69 -46.31 -7.75
CA PHE A 162 -23.62 -45.18 -7.67
C PHE A 162 -24.49 -44.96 -8.93
N LEU A 163 -25.71 -44.47 -8.72
CA LEU A 163 -26.86 -44.67 -9.61
C LEU A 163 -27.67 -43.36 -9.82
N LYS A 164 -27.32 -42.56 -10.84
CA LYS A 164 -27.85 -41.18 -11.04
C LYS A 164 -29.34 -41.14 -11.43
N ARG A 165 -30.23 -40.76 -10.51
CA ARG A 165 -31.69 -40.73 -10.73
C ARG A 165 -32.19 -39.51 -11.49
N ARG A 166 -32.56 -39.69 -12.77
CA ARG A 166 -33.69 -38.98 -13.39
C ARG A 166 -34.35 -39.91 -14.43
N ASN A 167 -35.60 -40.30 -14.17
CA ASN A 167 -36.50 -41.11 -14.99
C ASN A 167 -35.92 -42.36 -15.69
N SER A 168 -35.98 -43.49 -14.98
CA SER A 168 -35.99 -44.90 -15.48
C SER A 168 -34.79 -45.42 -16.29
N LYS A 169 -34.20 -46.51 -15.76
CA LYS A 169 -33.08 -47.33 -16.29
C LYS A 169 -31.71 -46.65 -16.19
N TYR A 170 -30.70 -47.43 -15.83
CA TYR A 170 -29.40 -46.96 -15.33
C TYR A 170 -28.22 -47.78 -15.89
N LYS A 171 -27.01 -47.21 -15.88
CA LYS A 171 -25.71 -47.87 -16.12
C LYS A 171 -24.63 -47.24 -15.22
N TYR A 172 -23.53 -47.97 -15.04
CA TYR A 172 -22.40 -47.60 -14.17
C TYR A 172 -21.13 -47.23 -14.97
N VAL A 173 -20.20 -46.51 -14.33
CA VAL A 173 -18.90 -46.09 -14.89
C VAL A 173 -17.82 -46.21 -13.81
N ASN A 174 -16.58 -46.50 -14.21
CA ASN A 174 -15.40 -46.65 -13.34
C ASN A 174 -14.43 -45.46 -13.54
N LEU A 175 -13.68 -45.08 -12.50
CA LEU A 175 -12.67 -44.02 -12.53
C LEU A 175 -11.32 -44.57 -12.06
N LYS A 176 -10.24 -44.21 -12.76
CA LYS A 176 -8.83 -44.40 -12.34
C LYS A 176 -8.12 -43.06 -12.32
N SER A 177 -7.30 -42.82 -11.29
CA SER A 177 -6.43 -41.65 -11.04
C SER A 177 -7.15 -40.28 -10.98
N PHE A 178 -6.80 -39.35 -10.09
CA PHE A 178 -5.59 -39.21 -9.25
C PHE A 178 -5.93 -38.91 -7.79
N LEU A 179 -5.10 -39.41 -6.85
CA LEU A 179 -4.68 -38.76 -5.59
C LEU A 179 -3.77 -39.71 -4.78
N THR A 180 -2.57 -39.25 -4.41
CA THR A 180 -1.65 -39.69 -3.32
C THR A 180 -0.38 -38.82 -3.45
N ASP A 181 0.23 -38.24 -2.42
CA ASP A 181 -0.11 -38.16 -0.99
C ASP A 181 0.35 -36.80 -0.41
N LEU A 182 0.19 -36.61 0.90
CA LEU A 182 0.40 -35.32 1.58
C LEU A 182 1.88 -34.91 1.65
N ASP A 183 2.22 -33.78 0.99
CA ASP A 183 2.73 -32.56 1.65
C ASP A 183 2.85 -31.41 0.63
N GLN A 184 3.16 -30.19 1.11
CA GLN A 184 3.45 -28.94 0.38
C GLN A 184 2.29 -28.02 -0.08
N VAL A 185 2.69 -26.76 -0.26
CA VAL A 185 1.92 -25.53 -0.52
C VAL A 185 1.66 -25.36 -2.03
N PRO A 186 0.55 -24.72 -2.46
CA PRO A 186 0.33 -24.41 -3.89
C PRO A 186 1.47 -23.60 -4.51
N CYS A 187 2.03 -24.11 -5.61
CA CYS A 187 3.14 -23.50 -6.34
C CYS A 187 2.76 -23.00 -7.73
N VAL A 188 3.54 -22.04 -8.23
CA VAL A 188 3.29 -21.26 -9.46
C VAL A 188 3.83 -22.00 -10.70
N PHE A 189 3.23 -21.73 -11.87
CA PHE A 189 3.76 -22.19 -13.16
C PHE A 189 5.14 -21.56 -13.46
N THR A 190 6.20 -22.36 -13.44
CA THR A 190 7.47 -22.01 -14.07
C THR A 190 7.41 -22.21 -15.58
N SER A 191 8.13 -21.39 -16.34
CA SER A 191 8.13 -21.44 -17.81
C SER A 191 9.56 -21.50 -18.36
N GLU A 192 10.06 -22.70 -18.60
CA GLU A 192 11.30 -22.91 -19.36
C GLU A 192 11.03 -22.95 -20.86
N LEU A 193 11.73 -22.11 -21.61
CA LEU A 193 11.54 -21.93 -23.06
C LEU A 193 12.44 -22.88 -23.85
N GLY A 194 12.09 -24.17 -23.85
CA GLY A 194 12.77 -25.19 -24.65
C GLY A 194 12.58 -24.95 -26.16
N SER A 195 13.66 -24.65 -26.87
CA SER A 195 13.65 -24.40 -28.32
C SER A 195 13.47 -25.70 -29.13
N ALA A 196 12.33 -25.88 -29.78
CA ALA A 196 12.09 -27.01 -30.69
C ALA A 196 12.36 -26.62 -32.15
N THR A 197 13.25 -27.35 -32.83
CA THR A 197 13.65 -27.14 -34.23
C THR A 197 12.63 -27.68 -35.24
N VAL A 198 12.51 -27.01 -36.39
CA VAL A 198 11.63 -27.40 -37.51
C VAL A 198 12.31 -28.45 -38.41
N PRO A 199 11.65 -29.58 -38.75
CA PRO A 199 12.04 -30.46 -39.85
C PRO A 199 11.45 -29.97 -41.19
N ASP A 200 12.19 -30.13 -42.30
CA ASP A 200 11.80 -29.65 -43.64
C ASP A 200 11.73 -30.78 -44.69
N LYS A 201 10.83 -30.63 -45.67
CA LYS A 201 10.62 -31.36 -46.96
C LYS A 201 10.73 -32.90 -47.06
N GLN A 202 9.67 -33.46 -47.66
CA GLN A 202 9.64 -34.15 -48.98
C GLN A 202 8.16 -34.16 -49.45
N GLU A 203 7.77 -33.67 -50.65
CA GLU A 203 7.80 -34.32 -51.98
C GLU A 203 7.07 -35.69 -52.04
N LYS A 204 6.19 -36.03 -53.01
CA LYS A 204 5.80 -35.38 -54.30
C LYS A 204 4.43 -35.90 -54.84
N SER A 205 3.51 -34.96 -55.16
CA SER A 205 2.64 -34.95 -56.37
C SER A 205 1.63 -36.13 -56.65
N PRO A 206 0.92 -36.21 -57.80
CA PRO A 206 -0.51 -35.79 -57.87
C PRO A 206 -1.48 -36.77 -58.59
N VAL A 207 -2.82 -36.54 -58.58
CA VAL A 207 -3.72 -37.01 -59.68
C VAL A 207 -5.16 -36.41 -59.69
N LEU A 208 -5.67 -36.16 -60.91
CA LEU A 208 -7.04 -35.88 -61.41
C LEU A 208 -7.93 -34.72 -60.88
N ALA A 209 -8.95 -34.39 -61.68
CA ALA A 209 -9.85 -33.25 -61.56
C ALA A 209 -11.24 -33.49 -62.21
N ASN A 210 -12.16 -32.54 -62.03
CA ASN A 210 -13.37 -32.27 -62.83
C ASN A 210 -14.48 -33.35 -63.00
N GLN A 211 -15.54 -33.23 -62.19
CA GLN A 211 -16.96 -33.47 -62.53
C GLN A 211 -17.84 -33.13 -61.28
N THR A 212 -19.08 -32.63 -61.35
CA THR A 212 -19.99 -32.30 -62.49
C THR A 212 -20.81 -31.02 -62.18
N LYS A 213 -21.52 -30.50 -63.18
CA LYS A 213 -22.41 -29.32 -63.13
C LYS A 213 -23.88 -29.67 -62.79
N GLU A 214 -24.60 -28.64 -62.34
CA GLU A 214 -26.03 -28.33 -62.61
C GLU A 214 -27.14 -29.38 -62.41
N MET A 215 -27.90 -29.25 -61.32
CA MET A 215 -29.38 -29.37 -61.22
C MET A 215 -29.80 -28.94 -59.79
N SER A 216 -30.95 -28.32 -59.51
CA SER A 216 -32.11 -27.95 -60.32
C SER A 216 -32.68 -26.58 -59.91
N LYS A 217 -33.44 -25.90 -60.79
CA LYS A 217 -34.12 -24.62 -60.47
C LYS A 217 -35.50 -24.82 -59.83
N SER A 218 -35.97 -23.75 -59.16
CA SER A 218 -37.37 -23.29 -59.05
C SER A 218 -38.47 -24.21 -58.50
N GLN A 219 -39.05 -23.79 -57.36
CA GLN A 219 -40.49 -23.57 -57.22
C GLN A 219 -40.74 -22.20 -56.55
N SER A 220 -41.97 -21.67 -56.56
CA SER A 220 -42.24 -20.22 -56.49
C SER A 220 -43.57 -19.83 -55.84
N ARG A 221 -43.65 -18.57 -55.34
CA ARG A 221 -44.90 -17.79 -55.04
C ARG A 221 -45.73 -18.34 -53.85
N LYS A 222 -46.56 -17.58 -53.12
CA LYS A 222 -46.97 -16.14 -53.02
C LYS A 222 -46.85 -15.76 -51.51
N TYR A 223 -46.95 -14.52 -51.02
CA TYR A 223 -47.78 -13.37 -51.39
C TYR A 223 -47.02 -12.03 -51.29
N GLN A 224 -47.56 -10.99 -51.93
CA GLN A 224 -47.22 -9.59 -51.68
C GLN A 224 -48.50 -8.81 -51.34
N LEU A 225 -48.35 -7.76 -50.54
CA LEU A 225 -49.27 -6.62 -50.49
C LEU A 225 -48.41 -5.34 -50.55
N GLN A 226 -48.93 -4.30 -51.19
CA GLN A 226 -48.11 -3.19 -51.71
C GLN A 226 -48.19 -1.94 -50.83
N THR A 227 -47.05 -1.29 -50.63
CA THR A 227 -46.96 0.17 -50.49
C THR A 227 -45.70 0.66 -51.22
N GLU A 228 -45.81 1.72 -52.02
CA GLU A 228 -44.68 2.28 -52.77
C GLU A 228 -43.97 3.41 -52.00
N PRO A 229 -42.62 3.41 -51.93
CA PRO A 229 -41.84 4.58 -51.52
C PRO A 229 -41.34 5.37 -52.74
N THR A 230 -41.55 6.68 -52.73
CA THR A 230 -41.26 7.59 -53.86
C THR A 230 -39.76 7.78 -54.17
N THR A 231 -39.50 8.41 -55.31
CA THR A 231 -38.24 8.35 -56.08
C THR A 231 -37.00 8.95 -55.39
N SER A 232 -37.15 9.73 -54.31
CA SER A 232 -36.03 10.36 -53.58
C SER A 232 -35.07 9.33 -52.95
N THR A 233 -35.58 8.16 -52.55
CA THR A 233 -34.85 7.13 -51.81
C THR A 233 -33.68 6.49 -52.59
N LYS A 234 -33.73 6.49 -53.93
CA LYS A 234 -32.68 5.90 -54.78
C LYS A 234 -31.36 6.67 -54.71
N ARG A 235 -31.37 8.01 -54.57
CA ARG A 235 -30.14 8.84 -54.53
C ARG A 235 -29.39 8.69 -53.20
N LEU A 236 -30.12 8.60 -52.08
CA LEU A 236 -29.54 8.31 -50.75
C LEU A 236 -28.98 6.89 -50.65
N ARG A 237 -29.66 5.88 -51.20
CA ARG A 237 -29.16 4.49 -51.18
C ARG A 237 -27.83 4.31 -51.92
N ARG A 238 -27.55 5.08 -52.98
CA ARG A 238 -26.27 4.99 -53.73
C ARG A 238 -25.09 5.56 -52.93
N LYS A 239 -25.19 6.79 -52.41
CA LYS A 239 -24.19 7.36 -51.48
C LYS A 239 -23.98 6.50 -50.22
N LYS A 240 -25.04 5.84 -49.71
CA LYS A 240 -24.96 4.93 -48.55
C LYS A 240 -24.40 3.53 -48.89
N LYS A 241 -24.22 3.19 -50.17
CA LYS A 241 -23.48 1.99 -50.62
C LYS A 241 -22.00 2.30 -50.85
N GLU A 242 -21.68 3.43 -51.47
CA GLU A 242 -20.30 3.93 -51.61
C GLU A 242 -19.64 4.17 -50.23
N LYS A 243 -20.30 4.86 -49.30
CA LYS A 243 -19.84 4.97 -47.89
C LYS A 243 -19.84 3.65 -47.09
N LYS A 244 -20.34 2.53 -47.64
CA LYS A 244 -20.19 1.17 -47.08
C LYS A 244 -19.14 0.32 -47.79
N SER A 245 -18.52 0.81 -48.86
CA SER A 245 -17.43 0.12 -49.57
C SER A 245 -16.06 0.31 -48.94
N LYS A 246 -15.87 1.38 -48.16
CA LYS A 246 -14.84 1.42 -47.11
C LYS A 246 -15.28 0.51 -45.94
N GLN A 247 -15.19 -0.81 -46.15
CA GLN A 247 -14.98 -1.72 -45.03
C GLN A 247 -13.73 -1.25 -44.29
N ALA A 248 -13.75 -1.26 -42.96
CA ALA A 248 -12.61 -0.84 -42.17
C ALA A 248 -11.45 -1.81 -42.41
N GLU A 249 -10.48 -1.37 -43.20
CA GLU A 249 -9.13 -1.93 -43.18
C GLU A 249 -8.67 -1.92 -41.74
N VAL A 250 -8.22 -3.08 -41.24
CA VAL A 250 -7.69 -3.19 -39.88
C VAL A 250 -6.29 -2.62 -39.93
N THR A 251 -6.20 -1.29 -39.83
CA THR A 251 -4.93 -0.58 -39.66
C THR A 251 -4.21 -1.19 -38.46
N LYS A 252 -3.11 -1.88 -38.76
CA LYS A 252 -2.13 -2.27 -37.75
C LYS A 252 -1.60 -1.00 -37.10
N PHE A 253 -1.04 -1.14 -35.91
CA PHE A 253 -0.12 -0.11 -35.43
C PHE A 253 1.10 -0.04 -36.34
N ASP A 254 1.70 1.14 -36.42
CA ASP A 254 2.97 1.35 -37.10
C ASP A 254 4.12 0.57 -36.43
N GLY A 255 5.22 0.39 -37.16
CA GLY A 255 6.46 -0.13 -36.57
C GLY A 255 6.96 0.79 -35.45
N TYR A 256 7.77 0.25 -34.56
CA TYR A 256 8.64 1.13 -33.76
C TYR A 256 9.87 1.49 -34.61
N MET A 257 10.43 2.68 -34.38
CA MET A 257 11.75 3.04 -34.91
C MET A 257 12.84 2.18 -34.28
N ASP A 258 13.93 1.91 -35.00
CA ASP A 258 15.08 1.19 -34.46
C ASP A 258 15.77 1.95 -33.32
N ALA A 259 16.27 1.22 -32.32
CA ALA A 259 16.80 1.82 -31.09
C ALA A 259 17.97 2.79 -31.33
N GLU A 260 18.81 2.57 -32.35
CA GLU A 260 19.88 3.49 -32.73
C GLU A 260 19.33 4.81 -33.31
N ALA A 261 18.31 4.73 -34.18
CA ALA A 261 17.64 5.90 -34.73
C ALA A 261 16.91 6.69 -33.63
N VAL A 262 16.33 6.01 -32.65
CA VAL A 262 15.71 6.63 -31.47
C VAL A 262 16.76 7.31 -30.59
N ALA A 263 17.87 6.64 -30.27
CA ALA A 263 18.96 7.21 -29.49
C ALA A 263 19.60 8.42 -30.18
N LYS A 264 19.70 8.41 -31.52
CA LYS A 264 20.13 9.57 -32.30
C LYS A 264 19.11 10.72 -32.23
N GLY A 265 17.83 10.44 -32.49
CA GLY A 265 16.77 11.44 -32.49
C GLY A 265 16.55 12.11 -31.12
N LEU A 266 16.72 11.36 -30.03
CA LEU A 266 16.73 11.93 -28.67
C LEU A 266 17.96 12.84 -28.44
N LYS A 267 19.14 12.46 -28.95
CA LYS A 267 20.36 13.29 -28.87
C LYS A 267 20.33 14.54 -29.74
N THR A 268 19.56 14.56 -30.83
CA THR A 268 19.37 15.75 -31.68
C THR A 268 18.17 16.62 -31.29
N GLY A 269 17.33 16.16 -30.36
CA GLY A 269 16.08 16.83 -29.99
C GLY A 269 14.95 16.69 -31.03
N GLU A 270 15.14 15.87 -32.07
CA GLU A 270 14.10 15.51 -33.04
C GLU A 270 13.01 14.63 -32.42
N LEU A 271 13.39 13.83 -31.43
CA LEU A 271 12.50 13.04 -30.59
C LEU A 271 12.55 13.53 -29.15
N ILE A 272 11.44 13.38 -28.43
CA ILE A 272 11.29 13.79 -27.03
C ILE A 272 11.07 12.56 -26.14
N LYS A 273 11.64 12.57 -24.94
CA LYS A 273 11.42 11.55 -23.91
C LYS A 273 10.21 11.91 -23.03
N GLY A 274 9.54 10.91 -22.46
CA GLY A 274 8.60 11.14 -21.36
C GLY A 274 7.81 9.90 -20.93
N TYR A 275 6.90 10.07 -19.97
CA TYR A 275 6.08 8.98 -19.39
C TYR A 275 4.59 9.09 -19.77
N VAL A 276 3.99 7.98 -20.21
CA VAL A 276 2.60 7.92 -20.69
C VAL A 276 1.58 7.96 -19.54
N ARG A 277 0.56 8.80 -19.70
CA ARG A 277 -0.60 8.95 -18.80
C ARG A 277 -1.90 8.83 -19.59
N ILE A 278 -2.63 7.74 -19.42
CA ILE A 278 -3.90 7.45 -20.10
C ILE A 278 -5.05 7.96 -19.24
N ASN A 279 -5.99 8.71 -19.84
CA ASN A 279 -7.18 9.19 -19.14
C ASN A 279 -8.08 8.01 -18.73
N PRO A 280 -8.29 7.74 -17.43
CA PRO A 280 -9.08 6.58 -16.98
C PRO A 280 -10.59 6.73 -17.26
N LYS A 281 -11.07 7.94 -17.61
CA LYS A 281 -12.46 8.20 -18.01
C LYS A 281 -12.66 8.06 -19.53
N ASN A 282 -11.63 8.31 -20.34
CA ASN A 282 -11.63 8.09 -21.79
C ASN A 282 -10.25 7.59 -22.27
N PHE A 283 -10.08 6.28 -22.37
CA PHE A 283 -8.80 5.62 -22.69
C PHE A 283 -8.20 5.96 -24.08
N ARG A 284 -8.93 6.72 -24.91
CA ARG A 284 -8.43 7.25 -26.19
C ARG A 284 -7.58 8.50 -26.01
N ASP A 285 -7.87 9.30 -24.97
CA ASP A 285 -7.00 10.40 -24.58
C ASP A 285 -5.82 9.83 -23.79
N ALA A 286 -4.61 10.09 -24.26
CA ALA A 286 -3.42 9.93 -23.44
C ALA A 286 -2.55 11.18 -23.55
N TYR A 287 -1.69 11.35 -22.57
CA TYR A 287 -0.79 12.47 -22.43
C TYR A 287 0.62 11.93 -22.15
N VAL A 288 1.63 12.71 -22.49
CA VAL A 288 3.01 12.43 -22.09
C VAL A 288 3.55 13.69 -21.43
N SER A 289 3.97 13.57 -20.18
CA SER A 289 4.38 14.74 -19.41
C SER A 289 5.69 15.31 -19.95
N ASN A 290 5.72 16.64 -20.06
CA ASN A 290 6.88 17.38 -20.53
C ASN A 290 7.90 17.55 -19.40
N GLU A 291 9.19 17.40 -19.72
CA GLU A 291 10.31 17.57 -18.79
C GLU A 291 10.44 19.05 -18.38
N ASP A 292 10.23 19.98 -19.33
CA ASP A 292 9.98 21.38 -19.02
C ASP A 292 8.65 21.54 -18.28
N THR A 293 8.72 21.92 -17.00
CA THR A 293 7.57 22.10 -16.11
C THR A 293 6.76 23.36 -16.38
N SER A 294 7.31 24.34 -17.11
CA SER A 294 6.59 25.53 -17.57
C SER A 294 5.62 25.19 -18.71
N LEU A 295 5.94 24.15 -19.49
CA LEU A 295 5.16 23.71 -20.63
C LEU A 295 4.07 22.68 -20.27
N GLY A 296 3.02 22.69 -21.09
CA GLY A 296 1.95 21.69 -21.05
C GLY A 296 2.43 20.31 -21.55
N ASP A 297 1.74 19.27 -21.06
CA ASP A 297 1.96 17.88 -21.47
C ASP A 297 1.55 17.65 -22.93
N TYR A 298 2.31 16.82 -23.66
CA TYR A 298 2.03 16.44 -25.05
C TYR A 298 0.76 15.58 -25.14
N TYR A 299 -0.10 15.82 -26.13
CA TYR A 299 -1.37 15.10 -26.28
C TYR A 299 -1.31 14.01 -27.36
N LEU A 300 -1.70 12.80 -26.98
CA LEU A 300 -1.86 11.64 -27.86
C LEU A 300 -3.35 11.53 -28.22
N THR A 301 -3.68 11.86 -29.47
CA THR A 301 -5.06 12.03 -29.96
C THR A 301 -5.83 10.72 -30.12
N SER A 302 -5.15 9.57 -30.13
CA SER A 302 -5.80 8.26 -30.21
C SER A 302 -4.94 7.12 -29.65
N VAL A 303 -5.55 5.94 -29.55
CA VAL A 303 -4.83 4.69 -29.25
C VAL A 303 -3.73 4.40 -30.26
N ALA A 304 -3.92 4.74 -31.55
CA ALA A 304 -2.91 4.53 -32.59
C ALA A 304 -1.69 5.42 -32.36
N ASP A 305 -1.90 6.71 -32.06
CA ASP A 305 -0.81 7.65 -31.73
C ASP A 305 -0.06 7.23 -30.45
N ARG A 306 -0.73 6.54 -29.50
CA ARG A 306 -0.10 5.94 -28.31
C ARG A 306 0.70 4.67 -28.61
N ASN A 307 0.59 4.11 -29.81
CA ASN A 307 1.41 3.02 -30.35
C ASN A 307 1.74 1.89 -29.36
N ARG A 308 0.69 1.22 -28.87
CA ARG A 308 0.72 0.08 -27.92
C ARG A 308 1.23 0.40 -26.49
N ALA A 309 1.62 1.64 -26.17
CA ALA A 309 2.06 1.99 -24.81
C ALA A 309 0.90 1.97 -23.80
N LEU A 310 1.25 1.76 -22.53
CA LEU A 310 0.36 1.62 -21.37
C LEU A 310 0.66 2.70 -20.31
N GLU A 311 -0.09 2.69 -19.21
CA GLU A 311 0.09 3.65 -18.11
C GLU A 311 1.50 3.55 -17.52
N GLY A 312 2.19 4.70 -17.39
CA GLY A 312 3.51 4.80 -16.78
C GLY A 312 4.69 4.44 -17.69
N ASP A 313 4.45 3.90 -18.89
CA ASP A 313 5.53 3.53 -19.82
C ASP A 313 6.40 4.73 -20.21
N GLU A 314 7.72 4.53 -20.23
CA GLU A 314 8.70 5.49 -20.72
C GLU A 314 8.81 5.35 -22.25
N VAL A 315 8.67 6.46 -22.98
CA VAL A 315 8.49 6.47 -24.44
C VAL A 315 9.33 7.53 -25.13
N ALA A 316 9.63 7.28 -26.41
CA ALA A 316 10.12 8.29 -27.34
C ALA A 316 8.96 8.81 -28.21
N LEU A 317 8.87 10.13 -28.36
CA LEU A 317 7.83 10.85 -29.07
C LEU A 317 8.36 11.52 -30.32
N GLN A 318 7.54 11.56 -31.38
CA GLN A 318 7.68 12.52 -32.47
C GLN A 318 6.52 13.53 -32.38
N ILE A 319 6.81 14.83 -32.39
CA ILE A 319 5.75 15.86 -32.45
C ILE A 319 5.14 15.87 -33.86
N LYS A 320 3.82 15.99 -33.94
CA LYS A 320 3.12 16.21 -35.20
C LYS A 320 3.28 17.66 -35.69
N PRO A 321 3.13 17.95 -37.01
CA PRO A 321 3.07 19.31 -37.53
C PRO A 321 1.99 20.15 -36.84
N GLU A 322 2.18 21.46 -36.75
CA GLU A 322 1.24 22.37 -36.06
C GLU A 322 -0.20 22.30 -36.62
N THR A 323 -0.36 21.93 -37.89
CA THR A 323 -1.65 21.69 -38.54
C THR A 323 -2.45 20.50 -37.98
N GLU A 324 -1.82 19.62 -37.20
CA GLU A 324 -2.45 18.50 -36.50
C GLU A 324 -2.58 18.73 -34.98
N TRP A 325 -2.21 19.91 -34.47
CA TRP A 325 -2.40 20.25 -33.06
C TRP A 325 -3.88 20.51 -32.76
N THR A 326 -4.35 20.04 -31.60
CA THR A 326 -5.79 20.05 -31.24
C THR A 326 -6.01 20.78 -29.92
N ASP A 327 -7.03 21.62 -29.85
CA ASP A 327 -7.38 22.42 -28.67
C ASP A 327 -6.20 23.24 -28.08
N GLY A 328 -5.30 23.71 -28.95
CA GLY A 328 -4.09 24.45 -28.57
C GLY A 328 -2.95 23.59 -28.01
N LYS A 329 -3.10 22.26 -27.94
CA LYS A 329 -2.10 21.33 -27.41
C LYS A 329 -1.22 20.78 -28.52
N LYS A 330 0.09 20.73 -28.28
CA LYS A 330 1.05 20.00 -29.12
C LYS A 330 0.66 18.52 -29.17
N THR A 331 0.39 18.00 -30.36
CA THR A 331 0.06 16.59 -30.56
C THR A 331 1.30 15.79 -30.96
N ALA A 332 1.35 14.52 -30.57
CA ALA A 332 2.51 13.65 -30.78
C ALA A 332 2.12 12.22 -31.12
N VAL A 333 3.10 11.42 -31.56
CA VAL A 333 3.02 9.97 -31.76
C VAL A 333 4.16 9.30 -30.99
N VAL A 334 3.86 8.18 -30.32
CA VAL A 334 4.85 7.30 -29.69
C VAL A 334 5.56 6.48 -30.79
N VAL A 335 6.85 6.72 -30.98
CA VAL A 335 7.67 6.02 -32.00
C VAL A 335 8.49 4.86 -31.43
N HIS A 336 8.66 4.79 -30.11
CA HIS A 336 9.32 3.69 -29.40
C HIS A 336 8.88 3.65 -27.92
N ILE A 337 8.88 2.46 -27.29
CA ILE A 337 8.77 2.32 -25.82
C ILE A 337 10.18 2.07 -25.29
N LEU A 338 10.73 3.02 -24.55
CA LEU A 338 12.11 2.99 -24.03
C LEU A 338 12.23 2.03 -22.84
N LYS A 339 11.32 2.14 -21.87
CA LYS A 339 11.25 1.24 -20.71
C LYS A 339 9.79 0.80 -20.48
N PRO A 340 9.48 -0.50 -20.55
CA PRO A 340 8.17 -1.01 -20.20
C PRO A 340 7.99 -0.97 -18.68
N VAL A 341 7.22 -0.01 -18.17
CA VAL A 341 6.97 0.17 -16.73
C VAL A 341 5.70 -0.57 -16.30
N HIS A 342 4.66 -0.60 -17.14
CA HIS A 342 3.45 -1.38 -16.85
C HIS A 342 3.74 -2.89 -16.90
N SER A 343 3.26 -3.69 -15.96
CA SER A 343 3.55 -5.15 -15.91
C SER A 343 2.90 -6.00 -17.02
N ARG A 344 2.09 -5.36 -17.87
CA ARG A 344 1.24 -5.97 -18.93
C ARG A 344 0.22 -7.00 -18.41
N ILE A 345 0.04 -7.08 -17.09
CA ILE A 345 -1.00 -7.86 -16.42
C ILE A 345 -2.28 -7.03 -16.31
N SER A 346 -3.44 -7.69 -16.29
CA SER A 346 -4.75 -7.08 -16.12
C SER A 346 -5.72 -8.03 -15.42
N ILE A 347 -6.62 -7.48 -14.59
CA ILE A 347 -7.68 -8.24 -13.92
C ILE A 347 -9.02 -7.90 -14.57
N GLY A 348 -9.84 -8.93 -14.81
CA GLY A 348 -11.06 -8.79 -15.60
C GLY A 348 -11.88 -10.07 -15.68
N VAL A 349 -12.95 -10.02 -16.48
CA VAL A 349 -13.88 -11.15 -16.68
C VAL A 349 -13.77 -11.72 -18.09
N LEU A 350 -13.87 -13.05 -18.20
CA LEU A 350 -13.84 -13.76 -19.48
C LEU A 350 -15.27 -13.95 -20.02
N LYS A 351 -15.53 -13.52 -21.26
CA LYS A 351 -16.83 -13.70 -21.94
C LYS A 351 -16.68 -14.38 -23.30
N PRO A 352 -17.61 -15.26 -23.70
CA PRO A 352 -17.58 -15.90 -25.01
C PRO A 352 -17.81 -14.87 -26.13
N MET A 353 -17.23 -15.09 -27.32
CA MET A 353 -17.65 -14.33 -28.50
C MET A 353 -19.03 -14.78 -28.98
N GLU A 354 -19.80 -13.84 -29.52
CA GLU A 354 -21.11 -14.08 -30.15
C GLU A 354 -21.03 -15.06 -31.33
N LYS A 355 -19.87 -15.17 -31.99
CA LYS A 355 -19.62 -16.11 -33.08
C LYS A 355 -19.38 -17.51 -32.52
N ARG A 356 -20.36 -18.41 -32.73
CA ARG A 356 -20.38 -19.80 -32.21
C ARG A 356 -19.14 -20.66 -32.46
N ASN A 357 -18.33 -20.35 -33.48
CA ASN A 357 -17.09 -21.06 -33.82
C ASN A 357 -15.82 -20.21 -33.55
N SER A 358 -15.84 -19.30 -32.57
CA SER A 358 -14.64 -18.53 -32.22
C SER A 358 -13.61 -19.38 -31.48
N GLU A 359 -12.37 -19.37 -31.96
CA GLU A 359 -11.19 -19.91 -31.26
C GLU A 359 -10.70 -19.00 -30.12
N PHE A 360 -11.32 -17.83 -29.95
CA PHE A 360 -10.96 -16.84 -28.96
C PHE A 360 -12.17 -16.41 -28.11
N ALA A 361 -11.96 -16.30 -26.80
CA ALA A 361 -12.83 -15.61 -25.88
C ALA A 361 -12.39 -14.14 -25.75
N VAL A 362 -13.28 -13.28 -25.26
CA VAL A 362 -13.00 -11.86 -25.02
C VAL A 362 -12.85 -11.65 -23.52
N PHE A 363 -11.67 -11.24 -23.09
CA PHE A 363 -11.40 -10.82 -21.72
C PHE A 363 -11.56 -9.31 -21.63
N TYR A 364 -12.35 -8.87 -20.65
CA TYR A 364 -12.65 -7.47 -20.40
C TYR A 364 -11.94 -7.02 -19.11
N PRO A 365 -10.86 -6.23 -19.21
CA PRO A 365 -10.25 -5.55 -18.07
C PRO A 365 -11.25 -4.74 -17.23
N ARG A 366 -11.00 -4.67 -15.93
CA ARG A 366 -11.68 -3.68 -15.05
C ARG A 366 -11.11 -2.27 -15.25
N ASP A 367 -9.80 -2.16 -15.41
CA ASP A 367 -9.17 -0.90 -15.83
C ASP A 367 -9.40 -0.65 -17.32
N LYS A 368 -10.14 0.41 -17.62
CA LYS A 368 -10.48 0.82 -18.99
C LYS A 368 -9.28 1.37 -19.78
N ARG A 369 -8.15 1.69 -19.14
CA ARG A 369 -6.90 2.10 -19.81
C ARG A 369 -6.27 0.94 -20.59
N MET A 370 -6.49 -0.30 -20.14
CA MET A 370 -6.00 -1.53 -20.75
C MET A 370 -6.82 -1.95 -21.97
N PRO A 371 -6.20 -2.53 -23.01
CA PRO A 371 -6.92 -3.05 -24.17
C PRO A 371 -7.76 -4.28 -23.81
N ILE A 372 -8.90 -4.44 -24.50
CA ILE A 372 -9.66 -5.69 -24.51
C ILE A 372 -8.76 -6.80 -25.09
N LEU A 373 -8.69 -7.94 -24.42
CA LEU A 373 -7.82 -9.06 -24.82
C LEU A 373 -8.64 -10.15 -25.52
N ARG A 374 -8.03 -10.79 -26.53
CA ARG A 374 -8.48 -12.08 -27.06
C ARG A 374 -7.66 -13.20 -26.46
N ILE A 375 -8.34 -14.12 -25.79
CA ILE A 375 -7.74 -15.27 -25.11
C ILE A 375 -7.97 -16.52 -25.98
N PRO A 376 -6.91 -17.21 -26.47
CA PRO A 376 -7.03 -18.46 -27.24
C PRO A 376 -7.73 -19.57 -26.47
N ALA A 377 -8.42 -20.48 -27.18
CA ALA A 377 -9.19 -21.58 -26.59
C ALA A 377 -8.37 -22.56 -25.73
N ILE A 378 -7.07 -22.70 -25.98
CA ILE A 378 -6.15 -23.48 -25.15
C ILE A 378 -5.88 -22.87 -23.77
N CYS A 379 -6.13 -21.56 -23.60
CA CYS A 379 -5.95 -20.82 -22.35
C CYS A 379 -7.27 -20.58 -21.58
N TRP A 380 -8.37 -21.25 -21.94
CA TRP A 380 -9.66 -21.11 -21.24
C TRP A 380 -9.74 -22.06 -20.03
N PRO A 381 -10.41 -21.68 -18.94
CA PRO A 381 -10.59 -22.57 -17.80
C PRO A 381 -11.51 -23.75 -18.15
N ASN A 382 -11.21 -24.92 -17.57
CA ASN A 382 -11.93 -26.17 -17.82
C ASN A 382 -13.44 -26.02 -17.62
N GLY A 383 -14.21 -26.22 -18.69
CA GLY A 383 -15.68 -26.09 -18.68
C GLY A 383 -16.21 -24.75 -19.20
N PHE A 384 -15.38 -23.73 -19.43
CA PHE A 384 -15.83 -22.42 -19.97
C PHE A 384 -16.55 -22.54 -21.31
N LYS A 385 -16.03 -23.36 -22.23
CA LYS A 385 -16.63 -23.60 -23.56
C LYS A 385 -18.03 -24.22 -23.48
N THR A 386 -18.32 -24.98 -22.42
CA THR A 386 -19.60 -25.67 -22.22
C THR A 386 -20.59 -24.89 -21.35
N ASN A 387 -20.10 -24.10 -20.38
CA ASN A 387 -20.93 -23.34 -19.44
C ASN A 387 -20.35 -21.95 -19.15
N PRO A 388 -20.28 -21.03 -20.13
CA PRO A 388 -19.63 -19.73 -19.93
C PRO A 388 -20.33 -18.86 -18.86
N LYS A 389 -21.61 -19.10 -18.58
CA LYS A 389 -22.38 -18.37 -17.55
C LYS A 389 -21.82 -18.54 -16.13
N GLN A 390 -21.22 -19.70 -15.82
CA GLN A 390 -20.58 -19.96 -14.53
C GLN A 390 -19.38 -19.04 -14.26
N TYR A 391 -18.81 -18.46 -15.31
CA TYR A 391 -17.61 -17.62 -15.27
C TYR A 391 -17.92 -16.12 -15.44
N GLU A 392 -19.19 -15.73 -15.61
CA GLU A 392 -19.58 -14.35 -15.87
C GLU A 392 -19.27 -13.38 -14.72
N LYS A 393 -19.23 -13.89 -13.47
CA LYS A 393 -18.78 -13.16 -12.27
C LYS A 393 -17.38 -13.57 -11.78
N MET A 394 -16.63 -14.36 -12.56
CA MET A 394 -15.33 -14.89 -12.13
C MET A 394 -14.19 -13.98 -12.61
N LEU A 395 -13.33 -13.57 -11.68
CA LEU A 395 -12.19 -12.69 -11.94
C LEU A 395 -10.96 -13.53 -12.30
N PHE A 396 -10.32 -13.17 -13.40
CA PHE A 396 -9.08 -13.79 -13.86
C PHE A 396 -7.97 -12.75 -14.00
N VAL A 397 -6.74 -13.21 -13.80
CA VAL A 397 -5.53 -12.47 -14.16
C VAL A 397 -5.14 -12.87 -15.58
N ALA A 398 -4.93 -11.90 -16.45
CA ALA A 398 -4.52 -12.09 -17.84
C ALA A 398 -3.28 -11.26 -18.16
N LYS A 399 -2.33 -11.83 -18.91
CA LYS A 399 -1.11 -11.16 -19.37
C LYS A 399 -1.19 -10.91 -20.88
N ILE A 400 -0.87 -9.69 -21.32
CA ILE A 400 -0.74 -9.35 -22.75
C ILE A 400 0.48 -10.10 -23.32
N THR A 401 0.29 -10.75 -24.46
CA THR A 401 1.37 -11.45 -25.19
C THR A 401 1.72 -10.80 -26.53
N ASN A 402 0.77 -10.12 -27.18
CA ASN A 402 1.03 -9.39 -28.43
C ASN A 402 -0.07 -8.33 -28.66
N TRP A 403 0.24 -7.15 -29.21
CA TRP A 403 -0.75 -6.11 -29.52
C TRP A 403 -0.58 -5.51 -30.93
N ASN A 404 -0.79 -6.31 -31.97
CA ASN A 404 -0.63 -5.90 -33.38
C ASN A 404 -1.64 -4.84 -33.90
N VAL A 405 -2.81 -4.64 -33.27
CA VAL A 405 -3.90 -3.79 -33.80
C VAL A 405 -4.58 -2.93 -32.70
N PRO A 406 -4.95 -1.66 -32.97
CA PRO A 406 -5.52 -0.76 -31.95
C PRO A 406 -6.83 -1.25 -31.29
N SER A 407 -7.56 -2.17 -31.92
CA SER A 407 -8.87 -2.64 -31.46
C SER A 407 -8.85 -3.72 -30.38
N TYR A 408 -7.78 -4.50 -30.25
CA TYR A 408 -7.63 -5.56 -29.24
C TYR A 408 -6.19 -6.07 -29.18
N ALA A 409 -5.77 -6.57 -28.03
CA ALA A 409 -4.53 -7.33 -27.89
C ALA A 409 -4.81 -8.85 -27.85
N LEU A 410 -3.77 -9.66 -27.99
CA LEU A 410 -3.75 -11.07 -27.62
C LEU A 410 -3.20 -11.20 -26.20
N GLY A 411 -3.72 -12.17 -25.45
CA GLY A 411 -3.23 -12.48 -24.12
C GLY A 411 -3.51 -13.92 -23.70
N VAL A 412 -2.95 -14.30 -22.56
CA VAL A 412 -3.17 -15.59 -21.91
C VAL A 412 -3.72 -15.35 -20.50
N LEU A 413 -4.53 -16.29 -19.99
CA LEU A 413 -4.86 -16.29 -18.57
C LEU A 413 -3.70 -16.91 -17.80
N THR A 414 -3.38 -16.33 -16.64
CA THR A 414 -2.34 -16.81 -15.73
C THR A 414 -2.92 -17.35 -14.43
N GLU A 415 -4.07 -16.83 -13.99
CA GLU A 415 -4.66 -17.17 -12.69
C GLU A 415 -6.18 -16.97 -12.68
N ASN A 416 -6.87 -17.73 -11.82
CA ASN A 416 -8.27 -17.55 -11.48
C ASN A 416 -8.35 -17.08 -10.02
N LEU A 417 -8.82 -15.86 -9.78
CA LEU A 417 -8.87 -15.27 -8.44
C LEU A 417 -10.10 -15.73 -7.64
N GLY A 418 -11.21 -16.06 -8.32
CA GLY A 418 -12.48 -16.40 -7.67
C GLY A 418 -13.65 -15.51 -8.12
N MET A 419 -14.65 -15.35 -7.27
CA MET A 419 -15.87 -14.59 -7.58
C MET A 419 -15.75 -13.11 -7.22
N SER A 420 -16.12 -12.22 -8.15
CA SER A 420 -16.22 -10.78 -7.88
C SER A 420 -17.30 -10.49 -6.83
N GLY A 421 -17.00 -9.54 -5.94
CA GLY A 421 -17.83 -9.17 -4.79
C GLY A 421 -17.41 -9.82 -3.45
N ASP A 422 -16.68 -10.92 -3.49
CA ASP A 422 -16.02 -11.53 -2.32
C ASP A 422 -14.84 -10.64 -1.88
N LEU A 423 -14.77 -10.30 -0.58
CA LEU A 423 -13.78 -9.34 -0.07
C LEU A 423 -12.33 -9.84 -0.24
N ALA A 424 -12.06 -11.12 0.00
CA ALA A 424 -10.71 -11.67 -0.14
C ALA A 424 -10.28 -11.73 -1.61
N VAL A 425 -11.20 -12.10 -2.51
CA VAL A 425 -10.95 -12.08 -3.96
C VAL A 425 -10.71 -10.65 -4.46
N GLU A 426 -11.52 -9.68 -4.02
CA GLU A 426 -11.36 -8.28 -4.42
C GLU A 426 -10.08 -7.67 -3.85
N SER A 427 -9.69 -7.92 -2.58
CA SER A 427 -8.39 -7.51 -2.02
C SER A 427 -7.19 -8.11 -2.78
N MET A 428 -7.20 -9.43 -3.03
CA MET A 428 -6.16 -10.06 -3.86
C MET A 428 -6.11 -9.47 -5.27
N SER A 429 -7.26 -9.11 -5.83
CA SER A 429 -7.33 -8.45 -7.14
C SER A 429 -6.74 -7.03 -7.14
N ILE A 430 -6.89 -6.28 -6.04
CA ILE A 430 -6.31 -4.94 -5.86
C ILE A 430 -4.78 -5.04 -5.83
N LEU A 431 -4.22 -6.00 -5.09
CA LEU A 431 -2.77 -6.22 -5.00
C LEU A 431 -2.16 -6.52 -6.38
N ARG A 432 -2.82 -7.35 -7.20
CA ARG A 432 -2.38 -7.62 -8.57
C ARG A 432 -2.65 -6.47 -9.56
N GLU A 433 -3.63 -5.61 -9.32
CA GLU A 433 -3.91 -4.43 -10.16
C GLU A 433 -2.86 -3.32 -9.97
N PHE A 434 -2.18 -3.30 -8.82
CA PHE A 434 -1.06 -2.40 -8.51
C PHE A 434 0.31 -3.09 -8.51
N ASP A 435 0.42 -4.31 -9.07
CA ASP A 435 1.69 -5.04 -9.25
C ASP A 435 2.49 -5.29 -7.94
N LEU A 436 1.77 -5.52 -6.83
CA LEU A 436 2.35 -5.71 -5.50
C LEU A 436 2.61 -7.19 -5.21
N ASP A 437 3.88 -7.54 -5.04
CA ASP A 437 4.28 -8.91 -4.71
C ASP A 437 4.07 -9.24 -3.22
N VAL A 438 2.92 -9.85 -2.94
CA VAL A 438 2.56 -10.40 -1.62
C VAL A 438 2.90 -11.89 -1.46
N THR A 439 3.73 -12.47 -2.34
CA THR A 439 4.16 -13.86 -2.23
C THR A 439 4.96 -14.05 -0.93
N PRO A 440 4.66 -15.07 -0.09
CA PRO A 440 5.46 -15.40 1.08
C PRO A 440 6.90 -15.78 0.71
N PHE A 441 7.82 -15.59 1.65
CA PHE A 441 9.21 -16.07 1.52
C PHE A 441 9.26 -17.60 1.54
N SER A 442 10.26 -18.18 0.86
CA SER A 442 10.42 -19.64 0.81
C SER A 442 10.84 -20.21 2.18
N ALA A 443 10.51 -21.48 2.42
CA ALA A 443 10.92 -22.16 3.65
C ALA A 443 12.45 -22.22 3.82
N ASP A 444 13.21 -22.14 2.73
CA ASP A 444 14.68 -22.13 2.75
C ASP A 444 15.21 -20.78 3.26
N ILE A 445 14.71 -19.66 2.74
CA ILE A 445 15.03 -18.31 3.25
C ILE A 445 14.66 -18.16 4.73
N LEU A 446 13.53 -18.76 5.15
CA LEU A 446 13.08 -18.70 6.55
C LEU A 446 13.92 -19.59 7.50
N GLN A 447 14.66 -20.59 6.99
CA GLN A 447 15.51 -21.44 7.83
C GLN A 447 16.77 -20.73 8.33
N ASP A 448 17.32 -19.81 7.53
CA ASP A 448 18.57 -19.11 7.85
C ASP A 448 18.38 -17.86 8.75
N LEU A 449 17.13 -17.49 9.04
CA LEU A 449 16.81 -16.39 9.96
C LEU A 449 17.29 -16.68 11.40
N PRO A 450 17.69 -15.64 12.17
CA PRO A 450 18.12 -15.80 13.55
C PRO A 450 16.99 -16.41 14.41
N ARG A 451 17.28 -17.52 15.09
CA ARG A 451 16.29 -18.30 15.87
C ARG A 451 16.32 -18.04 17.38
N THR A 452 17.14 -17.09 17.84
CA THR A 452 17.27 -16.71 19.25
C THR A 452 17.00 -15.21 19.42
N GLU A 453 16.43 -14.82 20.55
CA GLU A 453 16.33 -13.41 20.95
C GLU A 453 17.56 -12.93 21.74
N GLU A 454 18.54 -13.80 21.98
CA GLU A 454 19.80 -13.44 22.63
C GLU A 454 20.67 -12.59 21.71
N ILE A 455 21.04 -11.39 22.17
CA ILE A 455 21.98 -10.52 21.47
C ILE A 455 23.40 -11.10 21.57
N PRO A 456 24.17 -11.21 20.46
CA PRO A 456 25.55 -11.68 20.51
C PRO A 456 26.45 -10.82 21.41
N GLN A 457 27.32 -11.47 22.19
CA GLN A 457 28.25 -10.80 23.11
C GLN A 457 29.10 -9.69 22.44
N LYS A 458 29.47 -9.87 21.16
CA LYS A 458 30.18 -8.84 20.38
C LYS A 458 29.39 -7.54 20.27
N GLU A 459 28.08 -7.59 20.06
CA GLU A 459 27.23 -6.39 19.98
C GLU A 459 27.08 -5.73 21.36
N LEU A 460 27.02 -6.53 22.43
CA LEU A 460 26.99 -6.05 23.83
C LEU A 460 28.29 -5.34 24.26
N GLU A 461 29.43 -5.65 23.63
CA GLU A 461 30.72 -4.99 23.86
C GLU A 461 30.96 -3.78 22.95
N TYR A 462 30.26 -3.74 21.80
CA TYR A 462 30.46 -2.75 20.74
C TYR A 462 29.50 -1.55 20.81
N ARG A 463 28.26 -1.78 21.24
CA ARG A 463 27.18 -0.78 21.20
C ARG A 463 27.04 0.00 22.50
N GLU A 464 26.49 1.20 22.40
CA GLU A 464 26.14 2.02 23.56
C GLU A 464 24.91 1.42 24.29
N ASP A 465 25.10 1.01 25.55
CA ASP A 465 24.06 0.37 26.38
C ASP A 465 23.16 1.41 27.05
N ILE A 466 21.97 1.60 26.48
CA ILE A 466 20.92 2.49 27.00
C ILE A 466 19.75 1.72 27.65
N ARG A 467 19.89 0.42 27.93
CA ARG A 467 18.82 -0.42 28.55
C ARG A 467 18.36 0.06 29.93
N LYS A 468 19.11 0.97 30.56
CA LYS A 468 18.84 1.57 31.87
C LYS A 468 18.18 2.96 31.78
N GLN A 469 17.93 3.47 30.57
CA GLN A 469 17.23 4.73 30.34
C GLN A 469 15.72 4.52 30.20
N CYS A 470 14.91 5.57 30.40
CA CYS A 470 13.47 5.53 30.17
C CYS A 470 13.17 5.62 28.66
N VAL A 471 13.29 4.48 27.97
CA VAL A 471 13.04 4.34 26.53
C VAL A 471 11.68 3.66 26.31
N PHE A 472 10.80 4.23 25.49
CA PHE A 472 9.50 3.62 25.16
C PHE A 472 9.04 3.95 23.73
N THR A 473 8.05 3.22 23.23
CA THR A 473 7.42 3.49 21.91
C THR A 473 6.04 4.15 22.07
N ILE A 474 5.52 4.82 21.03
CA ILE A 474 4.14 5.35 21.01
C ILE A 474 3.50 5.04 19.64
N ASP A 475 2.57 4.10 19.63
CA ASP A 475 2.10 3.42 18.43
C ASP A 475 0.56 3.30 18.34
N PRO A 476 0.01 2.82 17.20
CA PRO A 476 -1.30 2.20 17.20
C PRO A 476 -1.32 0.95 18.12
N PRO A 477 -2.41 0.68 18.87
CA PRO A 477 -2.47 -0.48 19.79
C PRO A 477 -2.42 -1.85 19.08
N THR A 478 -2.65 -1.88 17.78
CA THR A 478 -2.53 -3.06 16.91
C THR A 478 -1.11 -3.29 16.36
N ALA A 479 -0.17 -2.36 16.57
CA ALA A 479 1.17 -2.45 16.00
C ALA A 479 2.00 -3.59 16.60
N ARG A 480 2.88 -4.17 15.77
CA ARG A 480 3.81 -5.25 16.11
C ARG A 480 5.19 -5.03 15.47
N ASP A 481 5.23 -4.35 14.34
CA ASP A 481 6.38 -3.79 13.62
C ASP A 481 6.75 -2.41 14.19
N LEU A 482 7.24 -2.39 15.45
CA LEU A 482 7.62 -1.15 16.14
C LEU A 482 9.01 -0.69 15.66
N ASP A 483 9.02 0.26 14.73
CA ASP A 483 10.24 0.82 14.14
C ASP A 483 10.99 1.78 15.07
N ASP A 484 10.26 2.58 15.86
CA ASP A 484 10.81 3.74 16.57
C ASP A 484 10.45 3.81 18.05
N ALA A 485 11.39 4.35 18.84
CA ALA A 485 11.27 4.60 20.26
C ALA A 485 11.92 5.93 20.64
N VAL A 486 11.51 6.49 21.77
CA VAL A 486 11.96 7.80 22.27
C VAL A 486 12.42 7.73 23.72
N SER A 487 13.31 8.65 24.11
CA SER A 487 13.74 8.88 25.49
C SER A 487 14.12 10.34 25.73
N VAL A 488 14.20 10.71 27.02
CA VAL A 488 14.73 12.01 27.47
C VAL A 488 15.60 11.80 28.71
N LEU A 489 16.77 12.44 28.73
CA LEU A 489 17.60 12.64 29.90
C LEU A 489 17.72 14.15 30.19
N GLU A 490 17.40 14.56 31.41
CA GLU A 490 17.59 15.94 31.88
C GLU A 490 19.03 16.15 32.34
N LEU A 491 19.69 17.19 31.83
CA LEU A 491 21.11 17.46 32.03
C LEU A 491 21.35 18.52 33.11
N GLU A 492 22.54 18.53 33.72
CA GLU A 492 22.90 19.45 34.82
C GLU A 492 22.82 20.94 34.44
N ASN A 493 22.84 21.27 33.15
CA ASN A 493 22.70 22.63 32.62
C ASN A 493 21.24 23.07 32.36
N GLY A 494 20.26 22.18 32.57
CA GLY A 494 18.84 22.42 32.28
C GLY A 494 18.41 22.15 30.82
N ASN A 495 19.33 21.68 29.97
CA ASN A 495 18.99 21.12 28.66
C ASN A 495 18.53 19.66 28.80
N TYR A 496 18.04 19.09 27.69
CA TYR A 496 17.66 17.70 27.57
C TYR A 496 18.54 17.00 26.53
N GLU A 497 19.11 15.84 26.83
CA GLU A 497 19.49 14.89 25.78
C GLU A 497 18.21 14.12 25.37
N ILE A 498 17.79 14.29 24.12
CA ILE A 498 16.64 13.60 23.55
C ILE A 498 17.14 12.52 22.60
N GLY A 499 16.71 11.28 22.84
CA GLY A 499 17.01 10.13 21.98
C GLY A 499 15.83 9.77 21.08
N VAL A 500 16.10 9.57 19.79
CA VAL A 500 15.25 8.81 18.85
C VAL A 500 16.00 7.55 18.47
N HIS A 501 15.43 6.40 18.82
CA HIS A 501 16.03 5.08 18.67
C HIS A 501 15.25 4.30 17.63
N ILE A 502 15.89 3.98 16.50
CA ILE A 502 15.25 3.25 15.41
C ILE A 502 15.73 1.80 15.39
N SER A 503 14.85 0.85 15.11
CA SER A 503 15.18 -0.56 14.91
C SER A 503 16.35 -0.72 13.92
N ASP A 504 17.42 -1.42 14.32
CA ASP A 504 18.56 -1.68 13.43
C ASP A 504 18.31 -2.91 12.55
N ALA A 505 17.22 -2.87 11.77
CA ALA A 505 16.89 -3.94 10.82
C ALA A 505 17.98 -4.14 9.76
N SER A 506 18.84 -3.12 9.53
CA SER A 506 20.01 -3.22 8.65
C SER A 506 21.08 -4.20 9.14
N TYR A 507 21.20 -4.41 10.46
CA TYR A 507 22.10 -5.41 11.04
C TYR A 507 21.65 -6.84 10.72
N TYR A 508 20.34 -7.09 10.67
CA TYR A 508 19.79 -8.42 10.39
C TYR A 508 19.54 -8.70 8.89
N LEU A 509 19.67 -7.68 8.03
CA LEU A 509 19.49 -7.79 6.57
C LEU A 509 20.81 -7.49 5.85
N GLU A 510 21.68 -8.49 5.82
CA GLU A 510 22.99 -8.44 5.15
C GLU A 510 22.85 -8.17 3.64
N GLU A 511 23.68 -7.25 3.14
CA GLU A 511 23.60 -6.73 1.77
C GLU A 511 23.91 -7.79 0.71
N GLY A 512 23.17 -7.76 -0.41
CA GLY A 512 23.38 -8.63 -1.56
C GLY A 512 22.87 -10.07 -1.41
N THR A 513 22.46 -10.48 -0.20
CA THR A 513 21.81 -11.78 0.06
C THR A 513 20.53 -11.96 -0.76
N GLU A 514 20.08 -13.20 -0.97
CA GLU A 514 18.80 -13.45 -1.67
C GLU A 514 17.62 -12.76 -0.97
N LEU A 515 17.63 -12.76 0.37
CA LEU A 515 16.64 -12.06 1.17
C LEU A 515 16.68 -10.54 0.90
N ASP A 516 17.86 -9.91 0.95
CA ASP A 516 18.02 -8.48 0.63
C ASP A 516 17.51 -8.15 -0.78
N GLN A 517 17.82 -8.97 -1.78
CA GLN A 517 17.32 -8.80 -3.14
C GLN A 517 15.80 -8.93 -3.27
N LEU A 518 15.14 -9.77 -2.45
CA LEU A 518 13.69 -9.93 -2.44
C LEU A 518 12.99 -8.81 -1.67
N VAL A 519 13.53 -8.43 -0.52
CA VAL A 519 13.08 -7.28 0.28
C VAL A 519 13.21 -5.98 -0.53
N SER A 520 14.33 -5.80 -1.24
CA SER A 520 14.58 -4.70 -2.17
C SER A 520 13.54 -4.62 -3.29
N LYS A 521 13.13 -5.75 -3.88
CA LYS A 521 12.07 -5.82 -4.89
C LYS A 521 10.70 -5.42 -4.33
N LYS A 522 10.33 -5.90 -3.13
CA LYS A 522 9.08 -5.51 -2.43
C LYS A 522 9.09 -4.03 -2.00
N ALA A 523 10.24 -3.52 -1.57
CA ALA A 523 10.58 -2.15 -1.17
C ALA A 523 9.77 -1.47 -0.04
N THR A 524 8.54 -1.91 0.26
CA THR A 524 7.75 -1.39 1.38
C THR A 524 6.63 -2.35 1.82
N THR A 525 6.22 -2.30 3.09
CA THR A 525 5.06 -3.06 3.60
C THR A 525 3.77 -2.50 3.01
N VAL A 526 2.90 -3.38 2.51
CA VAL A 526 1.58 -2.99 2.00
C VAL A 526 0.54 -3.14 3.10
N TYR A 527 -0.08 -2.03 3.52
CA TYR A 527 -1.18 -2.04 4.47
C TYR A 527 -2.51 -1.92 3.71
N LEU A 528 -3.32 -2.98 3.76
CA LEU A 528 -4.75 -2.96 3.40
C LEU A 528 -5.59 -2.84 4.68
N VAL A 529 -6.91 -2.65 4.55
CA VAL A 529 -7.83 -2.52 5.69
C VAL A 529 -7.84 -3.75 6.59
N GLU A 530 -7.73 -4.94 6.00
CA GLU A 530 -7.81 -6.23 6.68
C GLU A 530 -6.47 -6.83 7.08
N LYS A 531 -5.37 -6.40 6.45
CA LYS A 531 -4.06 -7.06 6.58
C LYS A 531 -2.88 -6.19 6.16
N ALA A 532 -1.78 -6.30 6.92
CA ALA A 532 -0.44 -5.91 6.48
C ALA A 532 0.26 -7.07 5.75
N TYR A 533 0.92 -6.76 4.63
CA TYR A 533 1.81 -7.67 3.90
C TYR A 533 3.23 -7.13 4.04
N HIS A 534 3.97 -7.72 4.97
CA HIS A 534 5.27 -7.21 5.42
C HIS A 534 6.35 -7.24 4.32
N MET A 535 7.20 -6.23 4.33
CA MET A 535 8.37 -6.12 3.47
C MET A 535 9.45 -7.16 3.81
N LEU A 536 9.65 -7.40 5.12
CA LEU A 536 10.51 -8.44 5.68
C LEU A 536 9.69 -9.70 6.04
N PRO A 537 10.33 -10.86 6.26
CA PRO A 537 9.73 -12.01 6.94
C PRO A 537 9.11 -11.60 8.30
N VAL A 538 8.02 -12.24 8.70
CA VAL A 538 7.27 -11.87 9.93
C VAL A 538 8.11 -12.15 11.18
N GLU A 539 8.85 -13.23 11.16
CA GLU A 539 9.86 -13.61 12.13
C GLU A 539 10.88 -12.48 12.29
N LEU A 540 11.43 -12.00 11.18
CA LEU A 540 12.42 -10.93 11.16
C LEU A 540 11.84 -9.59 11.65
N CYS A 541 10.60 -9.26 11.29
CA CYS A 541 9.88 -8.11 11.85
C CYS A 541 9.83 -8.17 13.39
N LEU A 542 9.56 -9.34 13.99
CA LEU A 542 9.45 -9.50 15.45
C LEU A 542 10.80 -9.53 16.17
N HIS A 543 11.87 -9.98 15.51
CA HIS A 543 13.25 -9.84 16.00
C HIS A 543 13.75 -8.40 15.94
N CYS A 544 13.41 -7.65 14.88
CA CYS A 544 13.81 -6.25 14.72
C CYS A 544 12.99 -5.29 15.60
N SER A 545 11.69 -5.57 15.77
CA SER A 545 10.73 -4.69 16.47
C SER A 545 11.13 -4.36 17.91
N LEU A 546 10.98 -3.09 18.29
CA LEU A 546 11.36 -2.51 19.58
C LEU A 546 10.38 -2.87 20.74
N LEU A 547 10.01 -4.15 20.81
CA LEU A 547 9.04 -4.71 21.76
C LEU A 547 9.44 -4.46 23.23
N PRO A 548 8.47 -4.19 24.13
CA PRO A 548 8.74 -3.89 25.52
C PRO A 548 9.27 -5.09 26.32
N GLY A 549 10.10 -4.79 27.32
CA GLY A 549 10.72 -5.77 28.22
C GLY A 549 11.85 -6.61 27.60
N LYS A 550 12.16 -6.41 26.32
CA LYS A 550 13.18 -7.17 25.59
C LYS A 550 14.35 -6.28 25.17
N ASP A 551 15.55 -6.84 25.26
CA ASP A 551 16.73 -6.20 24.69
C ASP A 551 16.63 -6.20 23.16
N ARG A 552 16.93 -5.07 22.54
CA ARG A 552 16.83 -4.84 21.09
C ARG A 552 17.98 -3.97 20.57
N LEU A 553 18.41 -4.29 19.35
CA LEU A 553 19.42 -3.55 18.60
C LEU A 553 18.78 -2.34 17.92
N SER A 554 19.33 -1.16 18.17
CA SER A 554 18.86 0.09 17.57
C SER A 554 19.99 0.93 16.99
N PHE A 555 19.62 1.84 16.09
CA PHE A 555 20.44 2.91 15.57
C PHE A 555 19.81 4.22 16.06
N SER A 556 20.52 4.92 16.95
CA SER A 556 20.02 6.10 17.64
C SER A 556 20.58 7.39 17.09
N VAL A 557 19.71 8.40 17.03
CA VAL A 557 20.08 9.82 16.92
C VAL A 557 19.80 10.46 18.28
N PHE A 558 20.78 11.18 18.81
CA PHE A 558 20.61 11.97 20.03
C PHE A 558 20.89 13.44 19.74
N TRP A 559 20.16 14.32 20.41
CA TRP A 559 20.41 15.76 20.40
C TRP A 559 20.46 16.30 21.82
N GLU A 560 21.41 17.17 22.13
CA GLU A 560 21.25 18.11 23.24
C GLU A 560 20.32 19.23 22.76
N MET A 561 19.21 19.45 23.46
CA MET A 561 18.19 20.43 23.11
C MET A 561 17.81 21.31 24.30
N THR A 562 17.58 22.60 24.05
CA THR A 562 17.02 23.50 25.06
C THR A 562 15.51 23.22 25.28
N PRO A 563 14.90 23.68 26.39
CA PRO A 563 13.46 23.64 26.60
C PRO A 563 12.63 24.31 25.48
N GLU A 564 13.21 25.27 24.75
CA GLU A 564 12.62 25.96 23.60
C GLU A 564 12.66 25.14 22.30
N GLY A 565 13.36 23.99 22.31
CA GLY A 565 13.53 23.11 21.16
C GLY A 565 14.67 23.47 20.22
N ASP A 566 15.68 24.22 20.69
CA ASP A 566 16.88 24.51 19.93
C ASP A 566 17.93 23.40 20.09
N VAL A 567 18.39 22.84 18.96
CA VAL A 567 19.45 21.82 18.92
C VAL A 567 20.82 22.47 19.15
N ILE A 568 21.50 22.08 20.22
CA ILE A 568 22.84 22.55 20.60
C ILE A 568 23.92 21.62 20.03
N THR A 569 23.77 20.32 20.23
CA THR A 569 24.64 19.28 19.66
C THR A 569 23.82 18.12 19.11
N LYS A 570 24.40 17.32 18.20
CA LYS A 570 23.78 16.12 17.63
C LYS A 570 24.81 15.00 17.47
N ARG A 571 24.45 13.77 17.83
CA ARG A 571 25.31 12.57 17.74
C ARG A 571 24.53 11.35 17.26
N PHE A 572 25.24 10.36 16.73
CA PHE A 572 24.69 9.11 16.22
C PHE A 572 25.40 7.92 16.86
N ALA A 573 24.66 6.88 17.27
CA ALA A 573 25.24 5.68 17.86
C ALA A 573 24.49 4.41 17.46
N ARG A 574 25.20 3.29 17.30
CA ARG A 574 24.59 1.96 17.37
C ARG A 574 24.43 1.60 18.85
N THR A 575 23.20 1.31 19.25
CA THR A 575 22.76 1.21 20.64
C THR A 575 22.12 -0.14 20.93
N ILE A 576 22.08 -0.50 22.22
CA ILE A 576 21.21 -1.56 22.74
C ILE A 576 20.26 -0.92 23.73
N MET A 577 18.96 -1.12 23.50
CA MET A 577 17.88 -0.60 24.34
C MET A 577 17.01 -1.74 24.85
N ASN A 578 16.24 -1.46 25.90
CA ASN A 578 15.15 -2.32 26.34
C ASN A 578 13.95 -1.39 26.58
N SER A 579 12.93 -1.47 25.72
CA SER A 579 11.77 -0.59 25.80
C SER A 579 10.99 -0.89 27.09
N CYS A 580 10.76 0.12 27.94
CA CYS A 580 10.05 -0.11 29.20
C CYS A 580 8.55 -0.31 28.98
N VAL A 581 7.96 0.21 27.90
CA VAL A 581 6.54 0.02 27.56
C VAL A 581 6.28 0.34 26.07
N GLN A 582 5.27 -0.31 25.48
CA GLN A 582 4.63 0.14 24.23
C GLN A 582 3.41 1.00 24.62
N LEU A 583 3.48 2.32 24.46
CA LEU A 583 2.30 3.17 24.65
C LEU A 583 1.41 3.14 23.41
N SER A 584 0.10 3.30 23.60
CA SER A 584 -0.78 3.69 22.51
C SER A 584 -0.76 5.22 22.38
N TYR A 585 -1.11 5.76 21.19
CA TYR A 585 -1.32 7.20 21.04
C TYR A 585 -2.37 7.75 22.03
N ASP A 586 -3.36 6.97 22.44
CA ASP A 586 -4.36 7.41 23.42
C ASP A 586 -3.81 7.42 24.86
N HIS A 587 -2.90 6.51 25.22
CA HIS A 587 -2.19 6.56 26.51
C HIS A 587 -1.31 7.81 26.60
N ALA A 588 -0.58 8.13 25.52
CA ALA A 588 0.22 9.35 25.45
C ALA A 588 -0.65 10.62 25.39
N GLN A 589 -1.79 10.58 24.68
CA GLN A 589 -2.73 11.70 24.66
C GLN A 589 -3.34 11.98 26.04
N ALA A 590 -3.65 10.94 26.82
CA ALA A 590 -4.15 11.09 28.19
C ALA A 590 -3.16 11.82 29.13
N PHE A 591 -1.85 11.69 28.91
CA PHE A 591 -0.84 12.50 29.61
C PHE A 591 -0.83 13.97 29.17
N ILE A 592 -1.10 14.24 27.89
CA ILE A 592 -1.07 15.57 27.27
C ILE A 592 -2.33 16.39 27.60
N ASP A 593 -3.50 15.74 27.60
CA ASP A 593 -4.80 16.40 27.82
C ASP A 593 -5.04 16.78 29.28
N ASP A 594 -4.49 16.02 30.24
CA ASP A 594 -4.62 16.28 31.67
C ASP A 594 -3.27 16.08 32.40
N PRO A 595 -2.37 17.09 32.38
CA PRO A 595 -1.06 17.03 33.03
C PRO A 595 -1.11 16.87 34.56
N ASP A 596 -2.19 17.31 35.20
CA ASP A 596 -2.32 17.31 36.67
C ASP A 596 -2.99 16.03 37.23
N LYS A 597 -3.81 15.32 36.43
CA LYS A 597 -4.47 14.07 36.83
C LYS A 597 -3.48 12.96 37.22
N GLU A 598 -3.70 12.39 38.40
CA GLU A 598 -3.08 11.12 38.81
C GLU A 598 -3.48 10.00 37.84
N CYS A 599 -2.49 9.38 37.23
CA CYS A 599 -2.65 8.29 36.26
C CYS A 599 -2.32 6.96 36.97
N LYS A 600 -3.22 5.97 36.91
CA LYS A 600 -3.04 4.72 37.66
C LYS A 600 -2.25 3.70 36.84
N PRO A 601 -1.44 2.83 37.47
CA PRO A 601 -0.81 1.70 36.78
C PRO A 601 -1.80 0.80 36.05
N GLU A 602 -3.02 0.62 36.57
CA GLU A 602 -4.07 -0.19 35.90
C GLU A 602 -4.55 0.36 34.55
N ASP A 603 -4.36 1.66 34.28
CA ASP A 603 -4.81 2.32 33.05
C ASP A 603 -3.82 2.15 31.87
N PHE A 604 -2.66 1.50 32.10
CA PHE A 604 -1.55 1.41 31.14
C PHE A 604 -1.06 -0.04 30.94
N PRO A 605 -0.36 -0.35 29.81
CA PRO A 605 0.29 -1.63 29.60
C PRO A 605 1.41 -1.87 30.62
N ASN A 606 1.81 -3.14 30.80
CA ASN A 606 2.85 -3.52 31.76
C ASN A 606 4.16 -2.74 31.53
N ILE A 607 4.63 -2.05 32.57
CA ILE A 607 5.87 -1.26 32.54
C ILE A 607 7.03 -2.12 33.07
N HIS A 608 8.13 -2.15 32.31
CA HIS A 608 9.33 -2.92 32.59
C HIS A 608 10.46 -2.03 33.16
N ASN A 609 11.58 -2.67 33.51
CA ASN A 609 12.87 -2.03 33.84
C ASN A 609 12.87 -1.12 35.09
N GLY A 610 11.78 -1.10 35.87
CA GLY A 610 11.65 -0.36 37.12
C GLY A 610 11.08 1.06 36.99
N PHE A 611 10.68 1.47 35.79
CA PHE A 611 10.04 2.77 35.56
C PHE A 611 8.56 2.77 35.98
N THR A 612 8.03 3.97 36.22
CA THR A 612 6.66 4.20 36.66
C THR A 612 5.85 5.03 35.65
N VAL A 613 4.53 5.07 35.82
CA VAL A 613 3.63 5.95 35.05
C VAL A 613 4.04 7.43 35.19
N ALA A 614 4.63 7.83 36.32
CA ALA A 614 5.10 9.21 36.53
C ALA A 614 6.34 9.55 35.68
N ASP A 615 7.27 8.61 35.52
CA ASP A 615 8.47 8.78 34.68
C ASP A 615 8.08 8.90 33.20
N LEU A 616 7.13 8.06 32.76
CA LEU A 616 6.53 8.13 31.43
C LEU A 616 5.82 9.46 31.21
N LYS A 617 4.97 9.90 32.16
CA LYS A 617 4.23 11.16 32.09
C LYS A 617 5.18 12.36 32.00
N LYS A 618 6.23 12.41 32.83
CA LYS A 618 7.28 13.45 32.76
C LYS A 618 7.93 13.48 31.36
N THR A 619 8.35 12.32 30.86
CA THR A 619 9.04 12.21 29.57
C THR A 619 8.15 12.65 28.40
N VAL A 620 6.90 12.18 28.34
CA VAL A 620 5.93 12.56 27.29
C VAL A 620 5.60 14.05 27.34
N LEU A 621 5.49 14.67 28.53
CA LEU A 621 5.22 16.11 28.66
C LEU A 621 6.40 16.98 28.18
N VAL A 622 7.65 16.59 28.47
CA VAL A 622 8.85 17.29 27.93
C VAL A 622 8.90 17.16 26.41
N LEU A 623 8.73 15.95 25.88
CA LEU A 623 8.68 15.69 24.43
C LEU A 623 7.58 16.52 23.75
N GLN A 624 6.36 16.55 24.30
CA GLN A 624 5.25 17.35 23.75
C GLN A 624 5.55 18.86 23.78
N GLY A 625 6.19 19.34 24.85
CA GLY A 625 6.61 20.75 24.97
C GLY A 625 7.51 21.19 23.82
N ILE A 626 8.53 20.39 23.52
CA ILE A 626 9.53 20.63 22.48
C ILE A 626 8.98 20.34 21.07
N ALA A 627 8.24 19.24 20.86
CA ALA A 627 7.62 18.91 19.59
C ALA A 627 6.70 20.05 19.08
N ARG A 628 5.88 20.62 19.98
CA ARG A 628 5.07 21.80 19.67
C ARG A 628 5.93 22.98 19.17
N LYS A 629 7.10 23.25 19.77
CA LYS A 629 8.01 24.33 19.35
C LYS A 629 8.65 24.04 17.99
N LEU A 630 9.10 22.81 17.75
CA LEU A 630 9.59 22.36 16.44
C LEU A 630 8.51 22.54 15.35
N ARG A 631 7.25 22.24 15.67
CA ARG A 631 6.10 22.35 14.76
C ARG A 631 5.70 23.80 14.49
N GLU A 632 5.64 24.64 15.51
CA GLU A 632 5.41 26.09 15.39
C GLU A 632 6.46 26.71 14.47
N ARG A 633 7.75 26.40 14.69
CA ARG A 633 8.88 26.85 13.89
C ARG A 633 8.84 26.32 12.45
N ARG A 634 8.52 25.03 12.24
CA ARG A 634 8.34 24.43 10.90
C ARG A 634 7.20 25.10 10.11
N VAL A 635 6.11 25.50 10.78
CA VAL A 635 5.01 26.25 10.15
C VAL A 635 5.42 27.70 9.85
N GLN A 636 6.16 28.38 10.73
CA GLN A 636 6.72 29.72 10.49
C GLN A 636 7.70 29.73 9.30
N ASN A 637 8.53 28.68 9.19
CA ASN A 637 9.45 28.46 8.06
C ASN A 637 8.72 28.07 6.75
N GLY A 638 7.39 28.03 6.74
CA GLY A 638 6.59 27.88 5.52
C GLY A 638 6.20 26.45 5.14
N ALA A 639 6.19 25.49 6.07
CA ALA A 639 5.63 24.17 5.78
C ALA A 639 4.13 24.23 5.43
N LEU A 640 3.70 23.36 4.50
CA LEU A 640 2.35 23.29 3.95
C LEU A 640 1.65 21.99 4.37
N LYS A 641 0.60 22.11 5.18
CA LYS A 641 -0.23 20.97 5.61
C LYS A 641 -1.45 20.85 4.70
N ILE A 642 -1.63 19.68 4.07
CA ILE A 642 -2.80 19.37 3.24
C ILE A 642 -3.42 18.09 3.77
N ASP A 643 -4.46 18.24 4.60
CA ASP A 643 -5.10 17.11 5.26
C ASP A 643 -6.06 16.39 4.32
N GLN A 644 -5.72 15.16 3.96
CA GLN A 644 -6.60 14.21 3.28
C GLN A 644 -7.29 13.32 4.32
N VAL A 645 -8.60 13.13 4.19
CA VAL A 645 -9.34 12.20 5.06
C VAL A 645 -8.81 10.78 4.86
N LYS A 646 -8.51 10.10 5.97
CA LYS A 646 -8.28 8.65 6.03
C LYS A 646 -9.39 8.02 6.86
N LEU A 647 -9.76 6.79 6.53
CA LEU A 647 -10.77 6.03 7.28
C LEU A 647 -10.11 4.86 8.01
N SER A 648 -10.56 4.63 9.24
CA SER A 648 -10.33 3.40 10.00
C SER A 648 -11.62 2.60 10.05
N PHE A 649 -11.51 1.28 10.16
CA PHE A 649 -12.63 0.34 10.15
C PHE A 649 -12.54 -0.60 11.35
N GLU A 650 -13.69 -0.96 11.92
CA GLU A 650 -13.84 -2.15 12.76
C GLU A 650 -14.35 -3.29 11.88
N LEU A 651 -13.75 -4.48 11.99
CA LEU A 651 -14.10 -5.65 11.18
C LEU A 651 -14.60 -6.79 12.07
N ASP A 652 -15.60 -7.54 11.59
CA ASP A 652 -16.02 -8.79 12.21
C ASP A 652 -14.87 -9.82 12.17
N PRO A 653 -14.37 -10.32 13.31
CA PRO A 653 -13.21 -11.23 13.34
C PRO A 653 -13.45 -12.62 12.71
N LYS A 654 -14.69 -12.95 12.32
CA LYS A 654 -15.09 -14.24 11.72
C LYS A 654 -15.44 -14.11 10.25
N THR A 655 -16.10 -13.03 9.83
CA THR A 655 -16.49 -12.80 8.42
C THR A 655 -15.53 -11.89 7.67
N GLY A 656 -14.71 -11.10 8.38
CA GLY A 656 -13.81 -10.11 7.78
C GLY A 656 -14.53 -8.90 7.18
N GLU A 657 -15.81 -8.71 7.52
CA GLU A 657 -16.67 -7.65 6.98
C GLU A 657 -16.68 -6.41 7.90
N PRO A 658 -16.81 -5.18 7.34
CA PRO A 658 -16.81 -3.95 8.14
C PRO A 658 -18.09 -3.80 8.98
N LEU A 659 -17.91 -3.63 10.29
CA LEU A 659 -18.95 -3.39 11.30
C LEU A 659 -19.20 -1.89 11.55
N GLU A 660 -18.14 -1.08 11.59
CA GLU A 660 -18.19 0.39 11.65
C GLU A 660 -16.97 1.01 10.93
N PHE A 661 -17.05 2.30 10.60
CA PHE A 661 -15.91 3.09 10.15
C PHE A 661 -15.95 4.52 10.72
N TRP A 662 -14.76 5.08 10.96
CA TRP A 662 -14.58 6.46 11.45
C TRP A 662 -13.43 7.16 10.72
N LYS A 663 -13.32 8.49 10.90
CA LYS A 663 -12.17 9.26 10.40
C LYS A 663 -10.98 9.01 11.31
N TYR A 664 -9.82 8.75 10.74
CA TYR A 664 -8.57 8.66 11.50
C TYR A 664 -8.10 10.07 11.93
N GLU A 665 -7.98 10.31 13.24
CA GLU A 665 -7.64 11.62 13.80
C GLU A 665 -6.16 11.73 14.18
N ASN A 666 -5.44 12.65 13.53
CA ASN A 666 -4.06 13.01 13.91
C ASN A 666 -4.09 13.93 15.16
N LYS A 667 -4.24 13.32 16.35
CA LYS A 667 -4.18 13.95 17.68
C LYS A 667 -2.76 14.42 18.04
N GLU A 668 -2.59 15.21 19.10
CA GLU A 668 -1.27 15.76 19.49
C GLU A 668 -0.19 14.69 19.74
N ALA A 669 -0.53 13.57 20.37
CA ALA A 669 0.41 12.46 20.59
C ALA A 669 0.97 11.85 19.28
N HIS A 670 0.20 11.87 18.19
CA HIS A 670 0.69 11.45 16.87
C HIS A 670 1.69 12.48 16.31
N ARG A 671 1.40 13.78 16.51
CA ARG A 671 2.24 14.88 16.02
C ARG A 671 3.55 14.99 16.78
N LEU A 672 3.55 14.65 18.07
CA LEU A 672 4.75 14.52 18.91
C LEU A 672 5.78 13.61 18.24
N ILE A 673 5.37 12.38 17.88
CA ILE A 673 6.22 11.44 17.14
C ILE A 673 6.53 11.96 15.74
N GLU A 674 5.56 12.52 15.01
CA GLU A 674 5.78 13.11 13.68
C GLU A 674 6.92 14.16 13.68
N ASP A 675 6.97 15.04 14.69
CA ASP A 675 7.97 16.11 14.79
C ASP A 675 9.38 15.59 15.07
N PHE A 676 9.55 14.64 16.01
CA PHE A 676 10.87 14.05 16.30
C PHE A 676 11.34 13.12 15.18
N MET A 677 10.44 12.36 14.55
CA MET A 677 10.80 11.55 13.38
C MET A 677 11.20 12.44 12.20
N LEU A 678 10.55 13.59 11.99
CA LEU A 678 11.01 14.56 10.99
C LEU A 678 12.41 15.10 11.32
N LEU A 679 12.71 15.43 12.58
CA LEU A 679 14.04 15.89 13.00
C LEU A 679 15.13 14.81 12.80
N ALA A 680 14.83 13.55 13.11
CA ALA A 680 15.70 12.39 12.84
C ALA A 680 15.99 12.25 11.34
N ASN A 681 14.95 12.27 10.51
CA ASN A 681 15.04 12.11 9.06
C ASN A 681 15.85 13.26 8.39
N ILE A 682 15.75 14.50 8.89
CA ILE A 682 16.56 15.63 8.41
C ILE A 682 18.02 15.46 8.87
N THR A 683 18.23 15.22 10.17
CA THR A 683 19.57 15.10 10.78
C THR A 683 20.40 13.99 10.13
N VAL A 684 19.77 12.85 9.79
CA VAL A 684 20.43 11.76 9.06
C VAL A 684 20.67 12.10 7.60
N ALA A 685 19.73 12.77 6.92
CA ALA A 685 19.90 13.19 5.52
C ALA A 685 21.11 14.12 5.33
N GLU A 686 21.29 15.08 6.23
CA GLU A 686 22.48 15.94 6.30
C GLU A 686 23.76 15.09 6.41
N ARG A 687 23.80 14.15 7.36
CA ARG A 687 24.99 13.34 7.62
C ARG A 687 25.39 12.43 6.46
N ILE A 688 24.44 11.76 5.81
CA ILE A 688 24.76 10.88 4.67
C ILE A 688 25.15 11.67 3.42
N SER A 689 24.60 12.88 3.22
CA SER A 689 24.95 13.75 2.09
C SER A 689 26.31 14.41 2.26
N GLU A 690 26.69 14.74 3.50
CA GLU A 690 28.04 15.21 3.85
C GLU A 690 29.10 14.10 3.64
N ALA A 691 28.80 12.88 4.09
CA ALA A 691 29.75 11.77 4.03
C ALA A 691 29.90 11.16 2.62
N PHE A 692 28.81 11.07 1.86
CA PHE A 692 28.77 10.34 0.58
C PHE A 692 27.96 11.10 -0.50
N PRO A 693 28.40 12.30 -0.93
CA PRO A 693 27.65 13.17 -1.85
C PRO A 693 27.35 12.52 -3.21
N ASP A 694 28.09 11.50 -3.63
CA ASP A 694 27.86 10.80 -4.91
C ASP A 694 26.76 9.72 -4.85
N ILE A 695 26.41 9.22 -3.65
CA ILE A 695 25.53 8.06 -3.48
C ILE A 695 24.48 8.21 -2.36
N ALA A 696 24.27 9.41 -1.84
CA ALA A 696 23.35 9.64 -0.74
C ALA A 696 21.89 9.37 -1.18
N PHE A 697 21.25 8.42 -0.48
CA PHE A 697 19.86 8.06 -0.72
C PHE A 697 18.93 9.08 -0.05
N LEU A 698 18.35 9.99 -0.83
CA LEU A 698 17.61 11.16 -0.36
C LEU A 698 16.16 11.17 -0.86
N ARG A 699 15.33 12.11 -0.35
CA ARG A 699 13.91 12.23 -0.71
C ARG A 699 13.43 13.68 -0.80
N CYS A 700 13.28 14.19 -2.02
CA CYS A 700 12.85 15.56 -2.32
C CYS A 700 11.33 15.66 -2.51
N HIS A 701 10.83 16.89 -2.60
CA HIS A 701 9.47 17.21 -3.05
C HIS A 701 9.51 18.49 -3.90
N GLU A 702 9.53 18.31 -5.21
CA GLU A 702 9.52 19.38 -6.20
C GLU A 702 8.31 20.33 -6.04
N PRO A 703 8.46 21.63 -6.34
CA PRO A 703 7.31 22.54 -6.35
C PRO A 703 6.26 22.12 -7.40
N PRO A 704 4.96 22.42 -7.17
CA PRO A 704 3.90 22.25 -8.18
C PRO A 704 4.23 22.94 -9.51
N LYS A 705 3.79 22.39 -10.66
CA LYS A 705 3.87 23.10 -11.96
C LYS A 705 3.18 24.47 -11.83
N GLN A 706 3.87 25.56 -12.19
CA GLN A 706 3.34 26.92 -11.99
C GLN A 706 2.01 27.15 -12.73
N THR A 707 1.84 26.53 -13.89
CA THR A 707 0.58 26.52 -14.66
C THR A 707 -0.60 25.93 -13.85
N MET A 708 -0.38 24.86 -13.08
CA MET A 708 -1.39 24.27 -12.19
C MET A 708 -1.72 25.19 -11.01
N LEU A 709 -0.76 25.92 -10.47
CA LEU A 709 -0.98 26.87 -9.36
C LEU A 709 -1.74 28.11 -9.82
N VAL A 710 -1.41 28.66 -10.98
CA VAL A 710 -2.14 29.79 -11.58
C VAL A 710 -3.57 29.37 -11.96
N GLU A 711 -3.78 28.17 -12.50
CA GLU A 711 -5.15 27.67 -12.75
C GLU A 711 -5.94 27.54 -11.43
N LEU A 712 -5.33 26.95 -10.39
CA LEU A 712 -5.93 26.83 -9.05
C LEU A 712 -6.28 28.19 -8.43
N GLN A 713 -5.36 29.16 -8.48
CA GLN A 713 -5.56 30.51 -7.96
C GLN A 713 -6.71 31.22 -8.67
N ASN A 714 -6.74 31.18 -10.00
CA ASN A 714 -7.79 31.82 -10.81
C ASN A 714 -9.17 31.20 -10.54
N ASN A 715 -9.26 29.86 -10.47
CA ASN A 715 -10.51 29.14 -10.18
C ASN A 715 -11.05 29.41 -8.75
N LEU A 716 -10.18 29.81 -7.81
CA LEU A 716 -10.57 30.16 -6.44
C LEU A 716 -10.91 31.64 -6.28
N ALA A 717 -10.20 32.54 -6.97
CA ALA A 717 -10.46 33.98 -6.93
C ALA A 717 -11.89 34.31 -7.42
N THR A 718 -12.38 33.59 -8.43
CA THR A 718 -13.77 33.67 -8.92
C THR A 718 -14.83 33.27 -7.89
N CYS A 719 -14.44 32.67 -6.77
CA CYS A 719 -15.31 32.36 -5.64
C CYS A 719 -14.94 33.15 -4.36
N GLY A 720 -14.20 34.26 -4.50
CA GLY A 720 -13.78 35.12 -3.38
C GLY A 720 -12.65 34.54 -2.51
N ILE A 721 -11.98 33.48 -2.97
CA ILE A 721 -10.90 32.82 -2.24
C ILE A 721 -9.56 33.15 -2.87
N HIS A 722 -8.77 33.99 -2.19
CA HIS A 722 -7.46 34.42 -2.65
C HIS A 722 -6.36 33.60 -1.97
N ILE A 723 -5.82 32.64 -2.71
CA ILE A 723 -4.66 31.84 -2.30
C ILE A 723 -3.39 32.50 -2.82
N ASP A 724 -2.41 32.66 -1.94
CA ASP A 724 -1.05 33.05 -2.30
C ASP A 724 -0.28 31.80 -2.75
N ILE A 725 0.26 31.84 -3.98
CA ILE A 725 0.99 30.73 -4.61
C ILE A 725 2.51 30.99 -4.69
N SER A 726 3.01 32.04 -4.04
CA SER A 726 4.44 32.41 -4.04
C SER A 726 5.34 31.35 -3.36
N SER A 727 4.78 30.60 -2.41
CA SER A 727 5.51 29.63 -1.59
C SER A 727 4.54 28.66 -0.89
N SER A 728 5.07 27.53 -0.41
CA SER A 728 4.37 26.60 0.47
C SER A 728 3.79 27.29 1.71
N GLY A 729 4.53 28.25 2.28
CA GLY A 729 4.11 29.05 3.43
C GLY A 729 2.96 30.00 3.09
N GLY A 730 3.07 30.71 1.96
CA GLY A 730 2.01 31.56 1.42
C GLY A 730 0.71 30.79 1.19
N MET A 731 0.80 29.60 0.58
CA MET A 731 -0.35 28.71 0.39
C MET A 731 -0.98 28.29 1.72
N ASN A 732 -0.18 27.86 2.70
CA ASN A 732 -0.66 27.45 4.01
C ASN A 732 -1.35 28.61 4.77
N ALA A 733 -0.71 29.78 4.80
CA ALA A 733 -1.19 30.96 5.50
C ALA A 733 -2.42 31.60 4.84
N SER A 734 -2.56 31.52 3.52
CA SER A 734 -3.75 31.99 2.80
C SER A 734 -4.91 30.99 2.90
N MET A 735 -4.68 29.68 2.72
CA MET A 735 -5.72 28.64 2.90
C MET A 735 -6.36 28.70 4.29
N LYS A 736 -5.55 28.81 5.36
CA LYS A 736 -6.04 28.84 6.76
C LYS A 736 -7.09 29.92 7.03
N LYS A 737 -7.06 31.07 6.32
CA LYS A 737 -8.07 32.15 6.45
C LYS A 737 -9.49 31.70 6.09
N TYR A 738 -9.62 30.61 5.33
CA TYR A 738 -10.88 30.07 4.83
C TYR A 738 -11.27 28.74 5.50
N ILE A 739 -10.41 28.18 6.37
CA ILE A 739 -10.63 26.91 7.06
C ILE A 739 -10.87 27.20 8.55
N THR A 740 -12.10 27.61 8.84
CA THR A 740 -12.60 27.86 10.20
C THR A 740 -13.21 26.58 10.82
N GLU A 741 -13.41 26.58 12.13
CA GLU A 741 -13.87 25.39 12.88
C GLU A 741 -15.36 25.08 12.67
N ASP A 742 -16.15 26.06 12.24
CA ASP A 742 -17.57 25.89 11.92
C ASP A 742 -17.79 24.94 10.71
N TYR A 743 -19.01 24.44 10.54
CA TYR A 743 -19.34 23.48 9.49
C TYR A 743 -19.05 23.99 8.07
N ALA A 744 -19.24 25.28 7.78
CA ALA A 744 -18.91 25.86 6.47
C ALA A 744 -17.40 26.07 6.29
N GLY A 745 -16.67 26.37 7.37
CA GLY A 745 -15.21 26.29 7.44
C GLY A 745 -14.66 24.90 7.13
N GLN A 746 -15.24 23.86 7.74
CA GLN A 746 -14.90 22.46 7.46
C GLN A 746 -15.22 22.06 6.01
N CYS A 747 -16.37 22.48 5.46
CA CYS A 747 -16.73 22.27 4.06
C CYS A 747 -15.72 22.92 3.10
N ARG A 748 -15.33 24.18 3.36
CA ARG A 748 -14.29 24.88 2.61
C ARG A 748 -12.96 24.14 2.71
N GLY A 749 -12.54 23.73 3.90
CA GLY A 749 -11.31 22.97 4.12
C GLY A 749 -11.25 21.65 3.35
N ALA A 750 -12.34 20.89 3.31
CA ALA A 750 -12.43 19.65 2.53
C ALA A 750 -12.18 19.90 1.03
N VAL A 751 -12.85 20.90 0.44
CA VAL A 751 -12.65 21.29 -0.97
C VAL A 751 -11.24 21.79 -1.21
N LEU A 752 -10.76 22.75 -0.41
CA LEU A 752 -9.46 23.41 -0.56
C LEU A 752 -8.31 22.40 -0.47
N ASN A 753 -8.30 21.52 0.54
CA ASN A 753 -7.27 20.48 0.66
C ASN A 753 -7.29 19.54 -0.55
N HIS A 754 -8.48 19.16 -1.04
CA HIS A 754 -8.62 18.24 -2.16
C HIS A 754 -8.13 18.83 -3.49
N ILE A 755 -8.46 20.09 -3.80
CA ILE A 755 -8.01 20.75 -5.04
C ILE A 755 -6.53 21.15 -4.98
N THR A 756 -6.03 21.60 -3.82
CA THR A 756 -4.61 21.88 -3.63
C THR A 756 -3.78 20.60 -3.75
N ALA A 757 -4.24 19.47 -3.19
CA ALA A 757 -3.59 18.17 -3.35
C ALA A 757 -3.50 17.69 -4.82
N LYS A 758 -4.40 18.12 -5.71
CA LYS A 758 -4.34 17.81 -7.14
C LYS A 758 -3.27 18.60 -7.90
N ALA A 759 -2.86 19.77 -7.40
CA ALA A 759 -1.81 20.58 -8.00
C ALA A 759 -0.40 20.11 -7.59
N MET A 760 -0.27 19.48 -6.41
CA MET A 760 1.02 19.01 -5.89
C MET A 760 1.67 17.93 -6.78
N THR A 761 3.00 17.99 -6.89
CA THR A 761 3.85 16.89 -7.37
C THR A 761 3.85 15.71 -6.38
N ARG A 762 4.53 14.62 -6.74
CA ARG A 762 4.80 13.48 -5.83
C ARG A 762 6.23 13.58 -5.29
N ALA A 763 6.37 13.66 -3.98
CA ALA A 763 7.66 13.62 -3.30
C ALA A 763 8.38 12.26 -3.50
N ARG A 764 9.55 12.28 -4.16
CA ARG A 764 10.29 11.11 -4.68
C ARG A 764 11.61 10.85 -3.95
N TYR A 765 12.01 9.59 -3.87
CA TYR A 765 13.38 9.18 -3.56
C TYR A 765 14.31 9.45 -4.76
N PHE A 766 15.59 9.71 -4.52
CA PHE A 766 16.62 9.92 -5.54
C PHE A 766 18.03 9.64 -4.99
N CYS A 767 18.99 9.43 -5.91
CA CYS A 767 20.42 9.46 -5.60
C CYS A 767 20.93 10.90 -5.74
N SER A 768 21.67 11.42 -4.76
CA SER A 768 22.18 12.80 -4.76
C SER A 768 22.86 13.23 -6.07
N ALA A 769 23.71 12.39 -6.65
CA ALA A 769 24.41 12.66 -7.91
C ALA A 769 23.49 12.86 -9.14
N THR A 770 22.21 12.47 -9.08
CA THR A 770 21.24 12.66 -10.19
C THR A 770 20.65 14.08 -10.27
N MET A 771 21.05 15.00 -9.39
CA MET A 771 20.56 16.38 -9.38
C MET A 771 21.65 17.36 -9.82
N GLU A 772 21.28 18.37 -10.59
CA GLU A 772 22.20 19.44 -11.01
C GLU A 772 22.50 20.44 -9.87
N SER A 773 21.64 20.52 -8.84
CA SER A 773 21.80 21.43 -7.70
C SER A 773 21.28 20.86 -6.39
N GLU A 774 21.94 21.20 -5.27
CA GLU A 774 21.39 21.02 -3.92
C GLU A 774 20.05 21.75 -3.72
N LEU A 775 19.76 22.77 -4.56
CA LEU A 775 18.47 23.45 -4.57
C LEU A 775 17.30 22.52 -4.92
N ASP A 776 17.57 21.38 -5.57
CA ASP A 776 16.59 20.36 -5.98
C ASP A 776 16.37 19.28 -4.91
N TYR A 777 17.21 19.23 -3.87
CA TYR A 777 17.02 18.34 -2.72
C TYR A 777 15.79 18.72 -1.87
N LYS A 778 15.32 19.97 -2.01
CA LYS A 778 14.26 20.58 -1.20
C LYS A 778 13.00 19.74 -1.15
N HIS A 779 12.35 19.76 0.02
CA HIS A 779 11.05 19.15 0.21
C HIS A 779 9.95 20.22 0.39
N TYR A 780 9.39 20.71 -0.71
CA TYR A 780 8.41 21.83 -0.78
C TYR A 780 7.37 21.84 0.35
N ALA A 781 6.62 20.76 0.55
CA ALA A 781 5.56 20.74 1.58
C ALA A 781 6.08 20.76 3.04
N LEU A 782 7.34 20.37 3.29
CA LEU A 782 7.96 20.41 4.63
C LEU A 782 8.75 21.71 4.86
N SER A 783 9.08 22.44 3.80
CA SER A 783 9.95 23.64 3.81
C SER A 783 11.33 23.38 4.45
N VAL A 784 11.99 22.30 4.01
CA VAL A 784 13.34 21.91 4.42
C VAL A 784 14.24 21.73 3.20
N GLN A 785 15.54 22.00 3.36
CA GLN A 785 16.52 21.96 2.26
C GLN A 785 16.89 20.53 1.84
N ILE A 786 17.01 19.62 2.81
CA ILE A 786 17.36 18.22 2.59
C ILE A 786 16.48 17.32 3.47
N TYR A 787 16.16 16.12 2.99
CA TYR A 787 15.31 15.16 3.68
C TYR A 787 15.56 13.74 3.15
N THR A 788 15.33 12.72 3.98
CA THR A 788 15.31 11.31 3.57
C THR A 788 14.33 10.51 4.42
N HIS A 789 14.33 9.18 4.32
CA HIS A 789 13.69 8.30 5.30
C HIS A 789 14.73 7.38 5.96
N PHE A 790 14.76 7.40 7.29
CA PHE A 790 15.62 6.61 8.19
C PHE A 790 14.78 5.88 9.25
N THR A 791 13.63 6.46 9.64
CA THR A 791 12.88 6.09 10.86
C THR A 791 11.91 4.91 10.70
N SER A 792 11.96 4.12 9.62
CA SER A 792 11.08 2.94 9.49
C SER A 792 11.62 1.77 8.64
N PRO A 793 12.78 1.18 9.00
CA PRO A 793 13.45 0.15 8.20
C PRO A 793 12.77 -1.23 8.22
N ILE A 794 11.89 -1.54 9.17
CA ILE A 794 11.12 -2.81 9.16
C ILE A 794 10.14 -2.85 7.96
N ARG A 795 9.71 -1.67 7.48
CA ARG A 795 8.62 -1.51 6.48
C ARG A 795 8.97 -0.65 5.27
N ARG A 796 10.21 -0.15 5.14
CA ARG A 796 10.69 0.66 4.01
C ARG A 796 12.16 0.32 3.67
N TYR A 797 12.43 -0.09 2.44
CA TYR A 797 13.80 -0.43 2.01
C TYR A 797 14.69 0.80 1.80
N ALA A 798 14.08 1.94 1.46
CA ALA A 798 14.75 3.25 1.46
C ALA A 798 15.50 3.53 2.78
N ASP A 799 14.91 3.11 3.90
CA ASP A 799 15.48 3.31 5.22
C ASP A 799 16.62 2.32 5.50
N ILE A 800 16.56 1.09 4.98
CA ILE A 800 17.70 0.15 5.00
C ILE A 800 18.91 0.73 4.25
N MET A 801 18.70 1.31 3.06
CA MET A 801 19.75 2.01 2.31
C MET A 801 20.38 3.15 3.13
N VAL A 802 19.53 3.95 3.79
CA VAL A 802 20.00 5.06 4.64
C VAL A 802 20.69 4.57 5.91
N HIS A 803 20.28 3.45 6.52
CA HIS A 803 20.98 2.83 7.65
C HIS A 803 22.37 2.31 7.24
N ARG A 804 22.51 1.68 6.07
CA ARG A 804 23.81 1.24 5.53
C ARG A 804 24.75 2.44 5.32
N LEU A 805 24.26 3.52 4.70
CA LEU A 805 25.04 4.77 4.55
C LEU A 805 25.38 5.41 5.90
N LEU A 806 24.45 5.48 6.85
CA LEU A 806 24.73 6.08 8.16
C LEU A 806 25.77 5.25 8.94
N ALA A 807 25.68 3.92 8.90
CA ALA A 807 26.67 3.03 9.49
C ALA A 807 28.08 3.24 8.90
N ALA A 808 28.19 3.26 7.57
CA ALA A 808 29.44 3.55 6.88
C ALA A 808 29.99 4.94 7.23
N SER A 809 29.12 5.95 7.37
CA SER A 809 29.52 7.32 7.73
C SER A 809 30.12 7.44 9.15
N LEU A 810 29.90 6.44 10.00
CA LEU A 810 30.42 6.36 11.38
C LEU A 810 31.56 5.35 11.51
N GLY A 811 32.01 4.73 10.41
CA GLY A 811 33.03 3.68 10.42
C GLY A 811 32.56 2.35 11.02
N TYR A 812 31.24 2.10 11.06
CA TYR A 812 30.67 0.84 11.57
C TYR A 812 30.71 -0.30 10.54
N CYS A 813 30.91 0.05 9.27
CA CYS A 813 31.23 -0.82 8.15
C CYS A 813 31.99 0.01 7.10
N ASP A 814 32.54 -0.65 6.07
CA ASP A 814 33.12 0.05 4.93
C ASP A 814 32.06 0.82 4.11
N LYS A 815 32.51 1.77 3.26
CA LYS A 815 31.63 2.43 2.29
C LYS A 815 31.09 1.38 1.30
N PRO A 816 29.77 1.27 1.07
CA PRO A 816 29.22 0.37 0.06
C PRO A 816 29.76 0.68 -1.34
N GLU A 817 30.05 -0.36 -2.14
CA GLU A 817 30.53 -0.24 -3.53
C GLU A 817 29.38 0.09 -4.52
N TRP A 818 28.49 1.01 -4.13
CA TRP A 818 27.38 1.46 -4.95
C TRP A 818 27.82 2.51 -5.98
N ASP A 819 27.18 2.50 -7.15
CA ASP A 819 27.25 3.58 -8.14
C ASP A 819 25.92 4.35 -8.25
N GLU A 820 25.93 5.47 -8.98
CA GLU A 820 24.73 6.29 -9.24
C GLU A 820 23.59 5.46 -9.85
N ALA A 821 23.91 4.53 -10.75
CA ALA A 821 22.93 3.74 -11.48
C ALA A 821 22.17 2.77 -10.56
N TYR A 822 22.88 2.06 -9.69
CA TYR A 822 22.31 1.19 -8.66
C TYR A 822 21.41 1.97 -7.70
N VAL A 823 21.93 3.04 -7.09
CA VAL A 823 21.16 3.86 -6.13
C VAL A 823 19.91 4.44 -6.79
N SER A 824 20.01 4.83 -8.06
CA SER A 824 18.88 5.35 -8.85
C SER A 824 17.86 4.26 -9.23
N GLU A 825 18.27 3.03 -9.51
CA GLU A 825 17.35 1.91 -9.74
C GLU A 825 16.60 1.53 -8.45
N ILE A 826 17.29 1.44 -7.31
CA ILE A 826 16.66 1.23 -6.00
C ILE A 826 15.68 2.37 -5.70
N ALA A 827 16.09 3.63 -5.89
CA ALA A 827 15.20 4.78 -5.70
C ALA A 827 13.97 4.72 -6.62
N ALA A 828 14.12 4.31 -7.89
CA ALA A 828 13.01 4.12 -8.82
C ALA A 828 12.04 3.02 -8.37
N ASN A 829 12.53 1.86 -7.90
CA ASN A 829 11.66 0.81 -7.36
C ASN A 829 10.96 1.27 -6.07
N CYS A 830 11.69 1.87 -5.12
CA CYS A 830 11.10 2.44 -3.90
C CYS A 830 10.03 3.49 -4.21
N ASN A 831 10.18 4.29 -5.27
CA ASN A 831 9.16 5.23 -5.73
C ASN A 831 7.92 4.52 -6.31
N ALA A 832 8.11 3.51 -7.17
CA ALA A 832 7.03 2.75 -7.77
C ALA A 832 6.22 1.98 -6.71
N GLN A 833 6.88 1.17 -5.88
CA GLN A 833 6.21 0.36 -4.86
C GLN A 833 5.52 1.24 -3.80
N LYS A 834 6.12 2.37 -3.39
CA LYS A 834 5.46 3.33 -2.49
C LYS A 834 4.18 3.92 -3.08
N TYR A 835 4.17 4.23 -4.38
CA TYR A 835 2.97 4.73 -5.06
C TYR A 835 1.90 3.65 -5.18
N ASN A 836 2.31 2.43 -5.58
CA ASN A 836 1.43 1.28 -5.75
C ASN A 836 0.81 0.83 -4.43
N ALA A 837 1.59 0.73 -3.35
CA ALA A 837 1.11 0.41 -2.00
C ALA A 837 0.13 1.46 -1.48
N LYS A 838 0.40 2.77 -1.68
CA LYS A 838 -0.58 3.83 -1.35
C LYS A 838 -1.89 3.65 -2.14
N LYS A 839 -1.81 3.30 -3.43
CA LYS A 839 -3.00 3.12 -4.28
C LYS A 839 -3.80 1.86 -3.94
N ALA A 840 -3.14 0.78 -3.53
CA ALA A 840 -3.80 -0.42 -3.03
C ALA A 840 -4.50 -0.18 -1.69
N GLY A 841 -3.86 0.54 -0.76
CA GLY A 841 -4.48 0.95 0.50
C GLY A 841 -5.72 1.83 0.29
N GLU A 842 -5.63 2.85 -0.57
CA GLU A 842 -6.78 3.69 -0.95
C GLU A 842 -7.93 2.86 -1.57
N ALA A 843 -7.62 1.91 -2.47
CA ALA A 843 -8.62 1.04 -3.10
C ALA A 843 -9.24 0.02 -2.12
N SER A 844 -8.48 -0.43 -1.12
CA SER A 844 -8.99 -1.28 -0.03
C SER A 844 -9.94 -0.49 0.89
N CYS A 845 -9.60 0.75 1.24
CA CYS A 845 -10.54 1.64 1.96
C CYS A 845 -11.84 1.87 1.16
N ASP A 846 -11.76 2.11 -0.14
CA ASP A 846 -12.93 2.23 -1.02
C ASP A 846 -13.74 0.91 -1.08
N LEU A 847 -13.09 -0.26 -1.09
CA LEU A 847 -13.73 -1.58 -1.09
C LEU A 847 -14.55 -1.83 0.17
N TYR A 848 -13.94 -1.61 1.33
CA TYR A 848 -14.57 -1.82 2.63
C TYR A 848 -15.67 -0.78 2.88
N LEU A 849 -15.47 0.48 2.50
CA LEU A 849 -16.52 1.50 2.54
C LEU A 849 -17.70 1.14 1.62
N ALA A 850 -17.44 0.67 0.39
CA ALA A 850 -18.51 0.29 -0.54
C ALA A 850 -19.32 -0.91 -0.04
N HIS A 851 -18.69 -1.89 0.59
CA HIS A 851 -19.37 -3.03 1.22
C HIS A 851 -20.19 -2.60 2.45
N TYR A 852 -19.65 -1.71 3.28
CA TYR A 852 -20.38 -1.14 4.43
C TYR A 852 -21.63 -0.37 3.98
N VAL A 853 -21.49 0.49 2.96
CA VAL A 853 -22.61 1.29 2.40
C VAL A 853 -23.69 0.41 1.79
N GLU A 854 -23.35 -0.72 1.16
CA GLU A 854 -24.34 -1.65 0.60
C GLU A 854 -25.23 -2.29 1.68
N LYS A 855 -24.68 -2.58 2.86
CA LYS A 855 -25.44 -3.13 4.00
C LYS A 855 -26.29 -2.09 4.73
N HIS A 856 -25.86 -0.84 4.77
CA HIS A 856 -26.49 0.24 5.54
C HIS A 856 -27.30 1.19 4.66
N GLN A 857 -28.19 0.65 3.82
CA GLN A 857 -29.09 1.43 2.96
C GLN A 857 -30.39 1.85 3.68
N PRO A 858 -30.91 3.07 3.44
CA PRO A 858 -30.29 4.16 2.66
C PRO A 858 -29.12 4.81 3.43
N PHE A 859 -28.03 5.12 2.72
CA PHE A 859 -26.86 5.79 3.27
C PHE A 859 -26.83 7.26 2.83
N GLU A 860 -27.72 8.07 3.40
CA GLU A 860 -27.76 9.51 3.16
C GLU A 860 -26.53 10.21 3.77
N GLN A 861 -25.86 11.09 3.03
CA GLN A 861 -24.71 11.88 3.49
C GLN A 861 -24.72 13.31 2.93
N ASP A 862 -24.29 14.26 3.77
CA ASP A 862 -24.02 15.63 3.34
C ASP A 862 -22.68 15.70 2.60
N CYS A 863 -22.67 16.44 1.50
CA CYS A 863 -21.55 16.56 0.58
C CYS A 863 -21.32 18.02 0.20
N VAL A 864 -20.06 18.39 -0.08
CA VAL A 864 -19.68 19.71 -0.58
C VAL A 864 -19.24 19.63 -2.04
N VAL A 865 -19.74 20.54 -2.88
CA VAL A 865 -19.47 20.57 -4.33
C VAL A 865 -18.06 21.13 -4.59
N VAL A 866 -17.31 20.43 -5.45
CA VAL A 866 -15.91 20.73 -5.80
C VAL A 866 -15.79 21.39 -7.17
N ASP A 867 -16.59 20.97 -8.15
CA ASP A 867 -16.38 21.29 -9.56
C ASP A 867 -17.68 21.02 -10.34
N VAL A 868 -18.16 22.00 -11.12
CA VAL A 868 -19.43 21.94 -11.86
C VAL A 868 -19.15 22.03 -13.37
N LYS A 869 -19.83 21.21 -14.16
CA LYS A 869 -19.64 21.04 -15.61
C LYS A 869 -20.97 20.99 -16.33
N ASP A 870 -20.94 21.16 -17.65
CA ASP A 870 -22.09 21.11 -18.59
C ASP A 870 -23.21 20.13 -18.17
N ARG A 871 -22.87 18.89 -17.76
CA ARG A 871 -23.83 17.80 -17.46
C ARG A 871 -23.53 16.98 -16.20
N SER A 872 -22.67 17.49 -15.32
CA SER A 872 -22.22 16.75 -14.13
C SER A 872 -21.52 17.66 -13.14
N PHE A 873 -21.58 17.33 -11.85
CA PHE A 873 -20.72 17.96 -10.83
C PHE A 873 -20.02 16.91 -9.97
N ASP A 874 -18.83 17.25 -9.48
CA ASP A 874 -18.06 16.45 -8.53
C ASP A 874 -18.32 16.96 -7.10
N VAL A 875 -18.51 16.05 -6.14
CA VAL A 875 -18.67 16.35 -4.70
C VAL A 875 -17.67 15.59 -3.84
N ILE A 876 -17.36 16.11 -2.66
CA ILE A 876 -16.74 15.38 -1.54
C ILE A 876 -17.83 15.02 -0.53
N VAL A 877 -17.93 13.74 -0.18
CA VAL A 877 -18.73 13.25 0.95
C VAL A 877 -18.03 13.66 2.25
N LEU A 878 -18.68 14.47 3.09
CA LEU A 878 -18.01 15.08 4.25
C LEU A 878 -17.61 14.07 5.34
N ARG A 879 -18.36 12.97 5.50
CA ARG A 879 -18.02 11.89 6.46
C ARG A 879 -16.86 11.03 6.01
N THR A 880 -16.78 10.69 4.72
CA THR A 880 -15.84 9.67 4.20
C THR A 880 -14.63 10.26 3.47
N GLY A 881 -14.71 11.50 2.98
CA GLY A 881 -13.73 12.09 2.07
C GLY A 881 -13.84 11.61 0.61
N SER A 882 -14.75 10.66 0.31
CA SER A 882 -14.92 10.07 -1.02
C SER A 882 -15.36 11.12 -2.04
N VAL A 883 -14.79 11.05 -3.25
CA VAL A 883 -15.04 12.04 -4.32
C VAL A 883 -15.87 11.41 -5.42
N ILE A 884 -17.12 11.85 -5.55
CA ILE A 884 -18.13 11.20 -6.39
C ILE A 884 -18.65 12.20 -7.42
N ARG A 885 -18.90 11.72 -8.65
CA ARG A 885 -19.52 12.52 -9.71
C ARG A 885 -21.00 12.19 -9.82
N LEU A 886 -21.83 13.21 -9.77
CA LEU A 886 -23.25 13.12 -10.09
C LEU A 886 -23.49 13.60 -11.52
N TYR A 887 -24.38 12.89 -12.23
CA TYR A 887 -24.83 13.20 -13.59
C TYR A 887 -26.32 13.50 -13.59
N GLN A 888 -26.88 13.95 -14.72
CA GLN A 888 -28.32 14.22 -14.83
C GLN A 888 -29.22 13.00 -14.53
N ASN A 889 -28.72 11.78 -14.69
CA ASN A 889 -29.43 10.55 -14.32
C ASN A 889 -29.17 10.09 -12.86
N SER A 890 -28.50 10.92 -12.06
CA SER A 890 -28.15 10.67 -10.65
C SER A 890 -29.05 11.47 -9.70
N CYS A 891 -30.34 11.61 -10.02
CA CYS A 891 -31.33 12.33 -9.23
C CYS A 891 -32.74 11.79 -9.48
N GLU A 892 -33.75 12.39 -8.86
CA GLU A 892 -35.18 12.07 -9.06
C GLU A 892 -35.59 12.14 -10.54
N GLU A 893 -36.49 11.24 -10.97
CA GLU A 893 -36.97 11.21 -12.36
C GLU A 893 -37.67 12.51 -12.74
N ASN A 894 -37.46 12.95 -13.99
CA ASN A 894 -37.98 14.21 -14.55
C ASN A 894 -37.43 15.51 -13.93
N ALA A 895 -36.41 15.44 -13.05
CA ALA A 895 -35.71 16.65 -12.60
C ALA A 895 -34.97 17.34 -13.77
N ILE A 896 -35.17 18.66 -13.89
CA ILE A 896 -34.68 19.47 -15.01
C ILE A 896 -33.35 20.12 -14.61
N TRP A 897 -32.29 19.81 -15.35
CA TRP A 897 -30.96 20.39 -15.16
C TRP A 897 -30.75 21.53 -16.17
N GLN A 898 -30.44 22.72 -15.68
CA GLN A 898 -30.15 23.93 -16.45
C GLN A 898 -28.76 24.43 -16.05
N THR A 899 -27.77 24.35 -16.94
CA THR A 899 -26.38 24.73 -16.65
C THR A 899 -26.08 26.09 -17.30
N GLU A 900 -25.66 27.06 -16.49
CA GLU A 900 -25.35 28.45 -16.87
C GLU A 900 -23.84 28.68 -16.73
N ALA A 901 -23.21 29.36 -17.68
CA ALA A 901 -21.79 29.73 -17.56
C ALA A 901 -21.65 31.00 -16.71
N ILE A 902 -20.85 30.95 -15.64
CA ILE A 902 -20.60 32.08 -14.77
C ILE A 902 -19.65 33.06 -15.50
N PRO A 903 -20.02 34.36 -15.65
CA PRO A 903 -19.12 35.35 -16.23
C PRO A 903 -17.91 35.58 -15.32
N VAL A 904 -16.70 35.49 -15.86
CA VAL A 904 -15.48 35.86 -15.12
C VAL A 904 -15.39 37.38 -15.06
N VAL A 905 -15.65 37.94 -13.88
CA VAL A 905 -15.46 39.37 -13.60
C VAL A 905 -13.95 39.66 -13.58
N LYS A 906 -13.52 40.67 -14.33
CA LYS A 906 -12.09 41.01 -14.53
C LYS A 906 -11.66 42.18 -13.66
N ASP A 907 -11.83 42.05 -12.35
CA ASP A 907 -11.44 43.10 -11.40
C ASP A 907 -9.97 42.94 -10.98
N ASN A 908 -9.20 44.03 -11.17
CA ASN A 908 -7.91 44.31 -10.54
C ASN A 908 -6.78 43.26 -10.72
N VAL A 909 -6.40 43.00 -11.97
CA VAL A 909 -5.01 42.66 -12.33
C VAL A 909 -4.39 43.89 -12.98
N SER A 910 -3.17 44.29 -12.58
CA SER A 910 -2.48 45.45 -13.14
C SER A 910 -2.13 45.27 -14.62
N GLU A 911 -2.15 46.37 -15.38
CA GLU A 911 -2.07 46.34 -16.86
C GLU A 911 -0.70 45.88 -17.40
N ASP A 912 0.37 45.94 -16.60
CA ASP A 912 1.75 45.67 -17.03
C ASP A 912 2.01 44.24 -17.55
N ASN A 913 1.16 43.27 -17.23
CA ASN A 913 1.26 41.88 -17.71
C ASN A 913 0.44 41.59 -18.99
N ALA A 914 0.00 42.63 -19.73
CA ALA A 914 -0.88 42.51 -20.90
C ALA A 914 -0.24 41.91 -22.20
N LYS A 915 0.66 40.92 -22.09
CA LYS A 915 1.13 40.08 -23.21
C LYS A 915 0.53 38.67 -23.13
N LYS A 916 -0.81 38.56 -23.24
CA LYS A 916 -1.50 37.25 -23.31
C LYS A 916 -0.97 36.42 -24.50
N PRO A 917 -0.56 35.15 -24.31
CA PRO A 917 -0.40 34.22 -25.42
C PRO A 917 -1.78 33.93 -26.04
N LYS A 918 -1.89 34.02 -27.37
CA LYS A 918 -3.12 33.67 -28.10
C LYS A 918 -3.27 32.14 -28.18
N GLY A 919 -3.96 31.52 -27.22
CA GLY A 919 -4.25 30.09 -27.29
C GLY A 919 -5.05 29.50 -26.13
N GLU A 920 -5.01 30.12 -24.94
CA GLU A 920 -5.66 29.56 -23.76
C GLU A 920 -7.19 29.74 -23.79
N ASN A 921 -7.91 28.61 -23.79
CA ASN A 921 -9.36 28.59 -23.58
C ASN A 921 -9.67 29.03 -22.13
N GLU A 922 -10.21 30.24 -21.94
CA GLU A 922 -10.73 30.70 -20.64
C GLU A 922 -11.76 29.67 -20.13
N LYS A 923 -11.38 28.90 -19.09
CA LYS A 923 -12.09 27.73 -18.59
C LYS A 923 -13.38 28.16 -17.88
N LYS A 924 -14.49 28.11 -18.60
CA LYS A 924 -15.81 28.53 -18.08
C LYS A 924 -16.17 27.75 -16.83
N LEU A 925 -16.41 28.49 -15.75
CA LEU A 925 -17.08 27.97 -14.56
C LEU A 925 -18.58 27.89 -14.84
N TYR A 926 -19.24 26.97 -14.15
CA TYR A 926 -20.65 26.69 -14.36
C TYR A 926 -21.43 26.77 -13.05
N ARG A 927 -22.61 27.37 -13.12
CA ARG A 927 -23.70 27.21 -12.16
C ARG A 927 -24.65 26.15 -12.72
N LEU A 928 -25.08 25.21 -11.90
CA LEU A 928 -26.12 24.25 -12.25
C LEU A 928 -27.36 24.54 -11.43
N LYS A 929 -28.50 24.70 -12.10
CA LYS A 929 -29.82 24.79 -11.49
C LYS A 929 -30.56 23.47 -11.73
N VAL A 930 -30.98 22.82 -10.65
CA VAL A 930 -31.78 21.58 -10.69
C VAL A 930 -33.19 21.88 -10.18
N THR A 931 -34.17 21.84 -11.07
CA THR A 931 -35.60 21.94 -10.71
C THR A 931 -36.18 20.54 -10.53
N PHE A 932 -36.58 20.20 -9.31
CA PHE A 932 -37.31 18.99 -8.99
C PHE A 932 -38.81 19.24 -9.14
N PRO A 933 -39.54 18.54 -10.02
CA PRO A 933 -40.95 18.81 -10.30
C PRO A 933 -41.84 18.56 -9.07
N LYS A 934 -43.05 19.11 -9.04
CA LYS A 934 -44.03 18.75 -8.00
C LYS A 934 -44.42 17.26 -8.08
N THR A 935 -44.48 16.59 -6.93
CA THR A 935 -45.04 15.24 -6.77
C THR A 935 -46.22 15.24 -5.79
N ASP A 936 -46.85 14.07 -5.56
CA ASP A 936 -47.93 13.92 -4.58
C ASP A 936 -47.48 14.15 -3.13
N HIS A 937 -46.18 14.05 -2.86
CA HIS A 937 -45.59 14.18 -1.52
C HIS A 937 -44.75 15.45 -1.33
N PHE A 938 -44.22 16.04 -2.40
CA PHE A 938 -43.32 17.20 -2.32
C PHE A 938 -43.71 18.31 -3.31
N PRO A 939 -43.68 19.60 -2.88
CA PRO A 939 -43.82 20.72 -3.80
C PRO A 939 -42.65 20.76 -4.80
N GLU A 940 -42.85 21.47 -5.91
CA GLU A 940 -41.72 21.82 -6.79
C GLU A 940 -40.64 22.56 -5.99
N SER A 941 -39.38 22.19 -6.19
CA SER A 941 -38.24 22.84 -5.53
C SER A 941 -37.08 23.03 -6.49
N VAL A 942 -36.28 24.07 -6.24
CA VAL A 942 -35.13 24.43 -7.06
C VAL A 942 -33.88 24.43 -6.20
N LEU A 943 -32.89 23.64 -6.59
CA LEU A 943 -31.55 23.64 -6.01
C LEU A 943 -30.60 24.39 -6.96
N ILE A 944 -29.80 25.30 -6.41
CA ILE A 944 -28.68 25.91 -7.12
C ILE A 944 -27.41 25.23 -6.62
N VAL A 945 -26.57 24.79 -7.56
CA VAL A 945 -25.37 23.99 -7.36
C VAL A 945 -24.18 24.74 -7.97
N GLU A 946 -23.33 25.24 -7.10
CA GLU A 946 -22.08 25.95 -7.39
C GLU A 946 -20.93 25.33 -6.59
N MET A 947 -19.68 25.76 -6.82
CA MET A 947 -18.56 25.33 -5.98
C MET A 947 -18.80 25.76 -4.52
N PHE A 948 -18.43 24.90 -3.56
CA PHE A 948 -18.74 25.02 -2.13
C PHE A 948 -20.23 24.91 -1.73
N SER A 949 -21.18 24.74 -2.65
CA SER A 949 -22.56 24.41 -2.27
C SER A 949 -22.61 23.10 -1.48
N ILE A 950 -23.42 23.06 -0.42
CA ILE A 950 -23.71 21.85 0.35
C ILE A 950 -24.93 21.18 -0.27
N VAL A 951 -24.83 19.88 -0.56
CA VAL A 951 -25.90 19.07 -1.14
C VAL A 951 -25.97 17.73 -0.41
N LYS A 952 -27.17 17.14 -0.28
CA LYS A 952 -27.33 15.80 0.29
C LYS A 952 -27.51 14.76 -0.80
N VAL A 953 -26.88 13.59 -0.62
CA VAL A 953 -26.97 12.46 -1.54
C VAL A 953 -27.26 11.16 -0.78
N ASN A 954 -27.89 10.18 -1.43
CA ASN A 954 -27.86 8.79 -0.98
C ASN A 954 -26.70 8.07 -1.70
N LEU A 955 -25.79 7.43 -0.95
CA LEU A 955 -24.70 6.65 -1.50
C LEU A 955 -25.12 5.19 -1.75
N THR A 956 -24.64 4.59 -2.83
CA THR A 956 -24.93 3.19 -3.20
C THR A 956 -23.68 2.52 -3.78
N ARG A 957 -23.58 1.19 -3.67
CA ARG A 957 -22.52 0.38 -4.32
C ARG A 957 -22.94 0.06 -5.75
N LEU A 958 -22.12 0.45 -6.74
CA LEU A 958 -22.38 0.14 -8.15
C LEU A 958 -21.74 -1.21 -8.57
N ASN A 959 -20.43 -1.34 -8.33
CA ASN A 959 -19.61 -2.47 -8.79
C ASN A 959 -18.33 -2.56 -7.95
N SER A 960 -17.92 -3.76 -7.51
CA SER A 960 -16.65 -4.00 -6.80
C SER A 960 -16.45 -3.03 -5.62
N TYR A 961 -15.54 -2.05 -5.74
CA TYR A 961 -15.21 -1.04 -4.74
C TYR A 961 -15.69 0.39 -5.10
N LYS A 962 -16.64 0.56 -6.02
CA LYS A 962 -17.08 1.89 -6.50
C LYS A 962 -18.46 2.28 -5.99
N LEU A 963 -18.50 3.43 -5.31
CA LEU A 963 -19.70 4.15 -4.91
C LEU A 963 -20.26 5.00 -6.06
N GLU A 964 -21.58 5.07 -6.15
CA GLU A 964 -22.31 6.14 -6.84
C GLU A 964 -23.22 6.88 -5.85
N ALA A 965 -23.66 8.09 -6.23
CA ALA A 965 -24.44 8.98 -5.39
C ALA A 965 -25.69 9.49 -6.14
N THR A 966 -26.86 9.37 -5.51
CA THR A 966 -28.11 9.96 -6.01
C THR A 966 -28.39 11.25 -5.24
N LEU A 967 -28.47 12.38 -5.96
CA LEU A 967 -28.84 13.68 -5.42
C LEU A 967 -30.25 13.64 -4.84
N LEU A 968 -30.39 13.99 -3.56
CA LEU A 968 -31.67 14.07 -2.89
C LEU A 968 -32.31 15.44 -3.11
N ARG A 969 -33.64 15.45 -3.21
CA ARG A 969 -34.44 16.68 -3.26
C ARG A 969 -34.19 17.49 -1.97
N PRO A 970 -33.97 18.82 -2.05
CA PRO A 970 -33.93 19.65 -0.84
C PRO A 970 -35.31 19.64 -0.18
N ILE A 971 -35.43 18.92 0.94
CA ILE A 971 -36.63 18.94 1.78
C ILE A 971 -36.61 20.25 2.56
N ALA A 972 -37.66 21.06 2.42
CA ALA A 972 -37.87 22.22 3.27
C ALA A 972 -38.22 21.75 4.70
N THR A 973 -37.20 21.53 5.53
CA THR A 973 -37.38 21.34 6.97
C THR A 973 -38.10 22.55 7.53
N LEU A 974 -39.30 22.33 8.10
CA LEU A 974 -40.00 23.34 8.89
C LEU A 974 -39.02 23.91 9.92
N SER A 975 -38.78 25.22 9.85
CA SER A 975 -37.73 25.90 10.58
C SER A 975 -38.09 26.04 12.06
N PHE A 976 -37.93 24.94 12.81
CA PHE A 976 -37.74 25.02 14.25
C PHE A 976 -36.39 25.69 14.52
N THR A 977 -36.45 27.02 14.66
CA THR A 977 -35.35 27.86 15.12
C THR A 977 -34.88 27.37 16.49
N ARG A 978 -33.79 26.60 16.52
CA ARG A 978 -32.93 26.56 17.69
C ARG A 978 -32.08 27.83 17.64
N GLN A 979 -32.41 28.76 18.53
CA GLN A 979 -31.48 29.78 19.01
C GLN A 979 -30.41 29.11 19.89
#